data_AF-A0A2V1K6P2-F1
#
_entry.id   AF-A0A2V1K6P2-F1
#
_cell.length_a   1.000
_cell.length_b   1.000
_cell.length_c   1.000
_cell.angle_alpha   90.00
_cell.angle_beta   90.00
_cell.angle_gamma   90.00
#
_symmetry.space_group_name_H-M   'P 1'
#
loop_
_entity.id
_entity.type
_entity.pdbx_description
1 polymer ?
#
loop_
_entity_poly.entity_id
_entity_poly.type
_entity_poly.pdbx_seq_one_letter_code
_entity_poly.pdbx_strand_id
1 'polypeptide(L)'
;MSEPMELSPLINGQLGLVPDIDPEETQEWVDSLDDLIENSGGPRARYILMSMERHARRKRIYVPTNLVTPYINTIPVEDEPFYPGDESMEREFRRWVRWNAAVQVTRAQRPGVAVGGHISSFAAQATLYEVGYNHFFRGKNHPGGGDQIMFQGHSSPGNYSRAFLEGRLSEEDLDSFRQQSSRPSGGRGLPSYPHPRQMQDFWEFPTVSLGIGPASAIYQAWYNRYLHERDIKDTSQQHVWAFMGDGEMDEVESRGLLQQAASQQLDNLTFVINCNLQRLDGPVRGNGKIIQELEAFFKGAGWNVIKVIWGREWDPLLEADKDRALINLMNTTLDGDYQGYKANDGAYVRDAFFGRDPRTKAMVADWTDEQIWALKRGGHDYRKIYAAYKAALEHKGQPTVILAHTVKGYLLGRNFAGKNSTHQMKKLNSADLKGLRDTLHLDIDDSKLEDPYTAPYYRPDNSHPTMEYILDKRANLGGYLPERRVTSQGVTLPAQKHFDAIKTGSGKQKVATTMALVRMIKDMVKDKEFGYRVVPIIPDEARTFGLDAMFPTAKIFNTLGQHYTAVDHEMLLSYKESTKGQLMHTGITESGSTAAFTAVGTSYATHGIPMVPFYIFYSMFGFQRTGDQFWAAADQMARGFIIGATAGRTTLTGEGLQHLDGHSPVIASTNPATVIYDPAYAYEIAHIVQDGITRMYGDGSDGRDQDVMYYLTVYNEPIHQPAEPENVDADGIIKGIHQIQSDEGEGPRVQLLASGVGVPWANDAKRMLAEDWGVSAGVWSVTSWYELRREALKADDHNFLHPEEEPQVPYLTQKLQGSEGPFVSSSDFEHQVQDSIRQWIPGNYYTLGADGFGFSDTRPAARRDFKIDAASMVVRSLQALADEGKIDRSVVKEAIDRYDLFNVRAAEPSTEEE
;
A
#
# COMPACT_ATOMS: atom_id res chain seq x y z
N MET A 1 -29.79 -52.60 0.42
CA MET A 1 -30.12 -51.85 -0.81
C MET A 1 -29.37 -50.54 -0.72
N SER A 2 -28.22 -50.44 -1.37
CA SER A 2 -27.44 -49.22 -1.48
C SER A 2 -27.54 -48.76 -2.93
N GLU A 3 -28.01 -47.53 -3.14
CA GLU A 3 -27.98 -46.88 -4.45
C GLU A 3 -26.56 -46.86 -5.03
N PRO A 4 -26.40 -46.92 -6.37
CA PRO A 4 -25.11 -46.74 -6.99
C PRO A 4 -24.75 -45.26 -6.91
N MET A 5 -23.70 -44.98 -6.15
CA MET A 5 -22.98 -43.71 -6.21
C MET A 5 -22.46 -43.55 -7.65
N GLU A 6 -23.00 -42.58 -8.39
CA GLU A 6 -22.47 -42.20 -9.71
C GLU A 6 -21.00 -41.77 -9.53
N LEU A 7 -20.08 -42.67 -9.86
CA LEU A 7 -18.65 -42.42 -9.90
C LEU A 7 -18.35 -41.56 -11.14
N SER A 8 -18.19 -40.26 -10.93
CA SER A 8 -17.53 -39.41 -11.92
C SER A 8 -16.03 -39.75 -11.96
N PRO A 9 -15.43 -40.00 -13.13
CA PRO A 9 -14.11 -40.64 -13.25
C PRO A 9 -12.90 -39.77 -12.84
N LEU A 10 -13.11 -38.50 -12.49
CA LEU A 10 -12.04 -37.55 -12.20
C LEU A 10 -12.46 -36.64 -11.04
N ILE A 11 -11.83 -36.78 -9.88
CA ILE A 11 -11.87 -35.75 -8.83
C ILE A 11 -10.57 -34.93 -8.96
N ASN A 12 -10.70 -33.64 -9.26
CA ASN A 12 -9.58 -32.70 -9.40
C ASN A 12 -8.51 -33.06 -10.47
N GLY A 13 -8.89 -33.79 -11.52
CA GLY A 13 -7.98 -34.10 -12.63
C GLY A 13 -6.88 -35.13 -12.30
N GLN A 14 -7.01 -35.86 -11.18
CA GLN A 14 -6.12 -36.96 -10.85
C GLN A 14 -6.74 -38.31 -11.27
N LEU A 15 -5.94 -39.15 -11.94
CA LEU A 15 -6.30 -40.49 -12.41
C LEU A 15 -6.59 -41.51 -11.28
N GLY A 16 -6.36 -41.16 -10.02
CA GLY A 16 -6.25 -42.11 -8.90
C GLY A 16 -7.55 -42.67 -8.32
N LEU A 17 -8.70 -42.53 -8.97
CA LEU A 17 -10.01 -42.92 -8.38
C LEU A 17 -10.85 -43.86 -9.24
N VAL A 18 -10.35 -44.26 -10.43
CA VAL A 18 -11.02 -45.22 -11.30
C VAL A 18 -10.05 -46.37 -11.58
N PRO A 19 -10.47 -47.64 -11.43
CA PRO A 19 -9.68 -48.78 -11.91
C PRO A 19 -9.44 -48.62 -13.41
N ASP A 20 -8.18 -48.65 -13.83
CA ASP A 20 -7.83 -48.71 -15.25
C ASP A 20 -8.44 -49.98 -15.85
N ILE A 21 -9.35 -49.81 -16.80
CA ILE A 21 -10.10 -50.90 -17.41
C ILE A 21 -9.27 -51.67 -18.43
N ASP A 22 -8.18 -51.08 -18.92
CA ASP A 22 -7.22 -51.69 -19.85
C ASP A 22 -5.80 -51.13 -19.60
N PRO A 23 -5.08 -51.67 -18.60
CA PRO A 23 -3.72 -51.24 -18.28
C PRO A 23 -2.71 -51.47 -19.40
N GLU A 24 -2.96 -52.45 -20.29
CA GLU A 24 -2.07 -52.72 -21.43
C GLU A 24 -2.20 -51.59 -22.46
N GLU A 25 -3.42 -51.18 -22.82
CA GLU A 25 -3.66 -50.03 -23.71
C GLU A 25 -3.06 -48.75 -23.12
N THR A 26 -3.29 -48.47 -21.82
CA THR A 26 -2.71 -47.29 -21.17
C THR A 26 -1.18 -47.30 -21.22
N GLN A 27 -0.55 -48.46 -21.02
CA GLN A 27 0.90 -48.59 -21.10
C GLN A 27 1.42 -48.35 -22.53
N GLU A 28 0.73 -48.82 -23.57
CA GLU A 28 1.11 -48.54 -24.96
C GLU A 28 1.15 -47.03 -25.28
N TRP A 29 0.20 -46.26 -24.74
CA TRP A 29 0.18 -44.80 -24.90
C TRP A 29 1.32 -44.11 -24.13
N VAL A 30 1.67 -44.62 -22.95
CA VAL A 30 2.79 -44.12 -22.15
C VAL A 30 4.12 -44.43 -22.84
N ASP A 31 4.32 -45.68 -23.28
CA ASP A 31 5.52 -46.10 -24.01
C ASP A 31 5.68 -45.29 -25.30
N SER A 32 4.58 -45.03 -26.02
CA SER A 32 4.59 -44.16 -27.21
C SER A 32 5.01 -42.72 -26.91
N LEU A 33 4.67 -42.21 -25.72
CA LEU A 33 5.09 -40.87 -25.28
C LEU A 33 6.55 -40.85 -24.87
N ASP A 34 7.01 -41.87 -24.14
CA ASP A 34 8.41 -41.99 -23.71
C ASP A 34 9.33 -42.14 -24.92
N ASP A 35 8.99 -43.03 -25.87
CA ASP A 35 9.69 -43.16 -27.16
C ASP A 35 9.76 -41.83 -27.90
N LEU A 36 8.70 -41.02 -27.86
CA LEU A 36 8.67 -39.70 -28.50
C LEU A 36 9.58 -38.69 -27.79
N ILE A 37 9.63 -38.72 -26.45
CA ILE A 37 10.50 -37.86 -25.65
C ILE A 37 11.96 -38.23 -25.91
N GLU A 38 12.30 -39.51 -25.90
CA GLU A 38 13.67 -40.00 -26.10
C GLU A 38 14.17 -39.73 -27.53
N ASN A 39 13.36 -40.00 -28.56
CA ASN A 39 13.79 -39.91 -29.95
C ASN A 39 13.61 -38.51 -30.56
N SER A 40 12.64 -37.72 -30.08
CA SER A 40 12.26 -36.42 -30.68
C SER A 40 12.28 -35.24 -29.72
N GLY A 41 12.52 -35.47 -28.42
CA GLY A 41 12.67 -34.44 -27.40
C GLY A 41 11.36 -33.85 -26.86
N GLY A 42 11.46 -33.22 -25.68
CA GLY A 42 10.35 -32.61 -24.96
C GLY A 42 9.48 -31.63 -25.76
N PRO A 43 10.03 -30.73 -26.61
CA PRO A 43 9.21 -29.83 -27.43
C PRO A 43 8.25 -30.56 -28.38
N ARG A 44 8.68 -31.67 -28.98
CA ARG A 44 7.84 -32.47 -29.89
C ARG A 44 6.76 -33.22 -29.10
N ALA A 45 7.13 -33.83 -27.99
CA ALA A 45 6.18 -34.49 -27.09
C ALA A 45 5.08 -33.53 -26.63
N ARG A 46 5.45 -32.31 -26.20
CA ARG A 46 4.50 -31.25 -25.84
C ARG A 46 3.57 -30.90 -27.00
N TYR A 47 4.09 -30.75 -28.22
CA TYR A 47 3.27 -30.45 -29.39
C TYR A 47 2.22 -31.54 -29.65
N ILE A 48 2.59 -32.83 -29.54
CA ILE A 48 1.66 -33.95 -29.72
C ILE A 48 0.58 -33.95 -28.63
N LEU A 49 0.97 -33.85 -27.35
CA LEU A 49 0.02 -33.81 -26.24
C LEU A 49 -0.98 -32.65 -26.38
N MET A 50 -0.51 -31.45 -26.71
CA MET A 50 -1.39 -30.30 -26.97
C MET A 50 -2.29 -30.50 -28.19
N SER A 51 -1.82 -31.22 -29.21
CA SER A 51 -2.60 -31.55 -30.40
C SER A 51 -3.70 -32.57 -30.08
N MET A 52 -3.39 -33.59 -29.29
CA MET A 52 -4.35 -34.58 -28.79
C MET A 52 -5.40 -33.92 -27.88
N GLU A 53 -4.98 -33.06 -26.95
CA GLU A 53 -5.89 -32.30 -26.10
C GLU A 53 -6.82 -31.39 -26.93
N ARG A 54 -6.28 -30.68 -27.93
CA ARG A 54 -7.08 -29.88 -28.87
C ARG A 54 -8.08 -30.75 -29.63
N HIS A 55 -7.69 -31.95 -30.05
CA HIS A 55 -8.58 -32.90 -30.71
C HIS A 55 -9.69 -33.37 -29.76
N ALA A 56 -9.35 -33.75 -28.52
CA ALA A 56 -10.28 -34.15 -27.47
C ALA A 56 -11.30 -33.04 -27.18
N ARG A 57 -10.86 -31.79 -27.03
CA ARG A 57 -11.74 -30.62 -26.83
C ARG A 57 -12.72 -30.42 -27.99
N ARG A 58 -12.27 -30.57 -29.25
CA ARG A 58 -13.17 -30.52 -30.43
C ARG A 58 -14.22 -31.63 -30.42
N LYS A 59 -13.92 -32.76 -29.80
CA LYS A 59 -14.85 -33.88 -29.58
C LYS A 59 -15.66 -33.74 -28.30
N ARG A 60 -15.58 -32.60 -27.59
CA ARG A 60 -16.26 -32.34 -26.30
C ARG A 60 -15.84 -33.30 -25.18
N ILE A 61 -14.63 -33.86 -25.28
CA ILE A 61 -13.99 -34.60 -24.19
C ILE A 61 -13.27 -33.57 -23.32
N TYR A 62 -13.73 -33.43 -22.07
CA TYR A 62 -13.16 -32.47 -21.12
C TYR A 62 -12.00 -33.10 -20.37
N VAL A 63 -10.79 -32.57 -20.58
CA VAL A 63 -9.60 -32.88 -19.76
C VAL A 63 -9.45 -31.73 -18.75
N PRO A 64 -9.62 -31.96 -17.44
CA PRO A 64 -9.49 -30.91 -16.44
C PRO A 64 -8.08 -30.30 -16.46
N THR A 65 -7.98 -28.97 -16.45
CA THR A 65 -6.68 -28.30 -16.26
C THR A 65 -6.22 -28.55 -14.83
N ASN A 66 -5.11 -29.27 -14.66
CA ASN A 66 -4.57 -29.52 -13.33
C ASN A 66 -3.80 -28.28 -12.85
N LEU A 67 -4.48 -27.41 -12.10
CA LEU A 67 -3.90 -26.19 -11.52
C LEU A 67 -3.06 -26.46 -10.27
N VAL A 68 -3.06 -27.68 -9.74
CA VAL A 68 -2.30 -28.08 -8.56
C VAL A 68 -1.34 -29.22 -8.88
N THR A 69 -0.11 -29.13 -8.39
CA THR A 69 0.85 -30.25 -8.47
C THR A 69 0.81 -31.08 -7.19
N PRO A 70 1.39 -32.30 -7.18
CA PRO A 70 1.50 -33.08 -5.95
C PRO A 70 2.09 -32.28 -4.78
N TYR A 71 1.73 -32.66 -3.55
CA TYR A 71 2.10 -31.95 -2.32
C TYR A 71 3.55 -32.25 -1.88
N ILE A 72 4.48 -31.99 -2.79
CA ILE A 72 5.93 -32.13 -2.67
C ILE A 72 6.63 -30.87 -3.21
N ASN A 73 7.96 -30.83 -3.12
CA ASN A 73 8.75 -29.71 -3.64
C ASN A 73 8.58 -29.59 -5.16
N THR A 74 8.53 -28.34 -5.66
CA THR A 74 8.48 -28.08 -7.11
C THR A 74 9.79 -28.43 -7.80
N ILE A 75 10.92 -28.20 -7.12
CA ILE A 75 12.26 -28.52 -7.64
C ILE A 75 12.63 -29.90 -7.07
N PRO A 76 12.84 -30.92 -7.93
CA PRO A 76 13.26 -32.24 -7.49
C PRO A 76 14.77 -32.25 -7.15
N VAL A 77 15.22 -33.28 -6.43
CA VAL A 77 16.56 -33.33 -5.82
C VAL A 77 17.67 -33.31 -6.88
N GLU A 78 17.43 -33.96 -8.01
CA GLU A 78 18.33 -34.02 -9.17
C GLU A 78 18.57 -32.65 -9.82
N ASP A 79 17.62 -31.72 -9.67
CA ASP A 79 17.70 -30.35 -10.19
C ASP A 79 18.14 -29.34 -9.11
N GLU A 80 18.39 -29.78 -7.87
CA GLU A 80 18.80 -28.89 -6.80
C GLU A 80 20.24 -28.38 -7.00
N PRO A 81 20.45 -27.06 -7.03
CA PRO A 81 21.78 -26.51 -7.11
C PRO A 81 22.56 -26.77 -5.82
N PHE A 82 23.89 -26.83 -5.95
CA PHE A 82 24.78 -26.84 -4.79
C PHE A 82 24.57 -25.59 -3.93
N TYR A 83 24.52 -25.76 -2.60
CA TYR A 83 24.41 -24.65 -1.66
C TYR A 83 25.77 -23.91 -1.53
N PRO A 84 25.86 -22.63 -1.89
CA PRO A 84 27.15 -21.93 -1.99
C PRO A 84 27.73 -21.46 -0.64
N GLY A 85 26.96 -21.57 0.45
CA GLY A 85 27.34 -21.06 1.76
C GLY A 85 27.91 -22.11 2.72
N ASP A 86 28.45 -21.64 3.84
CA ASP A 86 28.79 -22.49 4.98
C ASP A 86 27.55 -22.64 5.85
N GLU A 87 26.81 -23.74 5.64
CA GLU A 87 25.58 -24.01 6.36
C GLU A 87 25.79 -24.08 7.89
N SER A 88 27.00 -24.42 8.38
CA SER A 88 27.28 -24.50 9.81
C SER A 88 27.37 -23.11 10.45
N MET A 89 28.16 -22.21 9.85
CA MET A 89 28.30 -20.82 10.31
C MET A 89 26.97 -20.07 10.19
N GLU A 90 26.25 -20.23 9.09
CA GLU A 90 24.96 -19.56 8.90
C GLU A 90 23.89 -20.05 9.89
N ARG A 91 23.91 -21.35 10.24
CA ARG A 91 23.02 -21.89 11.28
C ARG A 91 23.39 -21.38 12.66
N GLU A 92 24.68 -21.22 12.94
CA GLU A 92 25.18 -20.65 14.19
C GLU A 92 24.74 -19.19 14.35
N PHE A 93 24.98 -18.35 13.34
CA PHE A 93 24.52 -16.96 13.36
C PHE A 93 23.01 -16.85 13.56
N ARG A 94 22.22 -17.65 12.84
CA ARG A 94 20.77 -17.69 12.99
C ARG A 94 20.33 -18.05 14.41
N ARG A 95 21.08 -18.90 15.14
CA ARG A 95 20.76 -19.23 16.55
C ARG A 95 20.87 -17.99 17.43
N TRP A 96 21.90 -17.17 17.24
CA TRP A 96 22.06 -15.90 17.95
C TRP A 96 20.92 -14.93 17.64
N VAL A 97 20.54 -14.80 16.36
CA VAL A 97 19.41 -13.94 15.95
C VAL A 97 18.10 -14.40 16.62
N ARG A 98 17.84 -15.71 16.65
CA ARG A 98 16.63 -16.28 17.29
C ARG A 98 16.59 -16.01 18.78
N TRP A 99 17.71 -16.18 19.47
CA TRP A 99 17.81 -15.92 20.91
C TRP A 99 17.51 -14.46 21.23
N ASN A 100 18.22 -13.54 20.59
CA ASN A 100 18.09 -12.11 20.82
C ASN A 100 16.69 -11.58 20.51
N ALA A 101 16.06 -12.05 19.42
CA ALA A 101 14.67 -11.69 19.11
C ALA A 101 13.69 -12.17 20.20
N ALA A 102 13.90 -13.37 20.76
CA ALA A 102 13.05 -13.91 21.82
C ALA A 102 13.27 -13.21 23.18
N VAL A 103 14.53 -12.90 23.51
CA VAL A 103 14.92 -12.14 24.70
C VAL A 103 14.36 -10.73 24.62
N GLN A 104 14.52 -10.02 23.49
CA GLN A 104 14.02 -8.65 23.28
C GLN A 104 12.54 -8.54 23.63
N VAL A 105 11.71 -9.42 23.05
CA VAL A 105 10.27 -9.43 23.27
C VAL A 105 9.93 -9.81 24.72
N THR A 106 10.67 -10.76 25.30
CA THR A 106 10.47 -11.19 26.70
C THR A 106 10.80 -10.06 27.69
N ARG A 107 11.93 -9.37 27.55
CA ARG A 107 12.30 -8.20 28.37
C ARG A 107 11.29 -7.06 28.26
N ALA A 108 10.66 -6.89 27.09
CA ALA A 108 9.60 -5.92 26.87
C ALA A 108 8.26 -6.27 27.58
N GLN A 109 8.11 -7.51 28.10
CA GLN A 109 6.96 -7.91 28.91
C GLN A 109 7.19 -7.76 30.43
N ARG A 110 8.28 -7.13 30.86
CA ARG A 110 8.55 -6.91 32.28
C ARG A 110 7.44 -6.09 32.95
N PRO A 111 7.20 -6.29 34.26
CA PRO A 111 6.23 -5.49 35.01
C PRO A 111 6.46 -3.98 34.83
N GLY A 112 5.38 -3.22 34.63
CA GLY A 112 5.43 -1.78 34.37
C GLY A 112 5.66 -1.37 32.91
N VAL A 113 6.01 -2.31 32.01
CA VAL A 113 6.18 -2.04 30.57
C VAL A 113 5.11 -2.77 29.73
N ALA A 114 5.15 -4.10 29.68
CA ALA A 114 4.11 -4.94 29.04
C ALA A 114 3.62 -4.50 27.63
N VAL A 115 4.53 -4.04 26.77
CA VAL A 115 4.22 -3.41 25.46
C VAL A 115 3.90 -4.42 24.32
N GLY A 116 3.79 -5.71 24.64
CA GLY A 116 3.60 -6.78 23.67
C GLY A 116 4.81 -7.04 22.75
N GLY A 117 4.60 -7.83 21.69
CA GLY A 117 5.64 -8.27 20.75
C GLY A 117 5.40 -9.72 20.32
N HIS A 118 5.97 -10.13 19.19
CA HIS A 118 5.76 -11.46 18.62
C HIS A 118 7.08 -12.22 18.47
N ILE A 119 7.14 -13.43 19.02
CA ILE A 119 8.33 -14.30 18.93
C ILE A 119 8.17 -15.30 17.79
N SER A 120 6.95 -15.84 17.67
CA SER A 120 6.67 -17.06 16.92
C SER A 120 6.65 -16.91 15.41
N SER A 121 6.34 -15.72 14.91
CA SER A 121 6.33 -15.48 13.46
C SER A 121 7.73 -15.39 12.89
N PHE A 122 8.60 -14.56 13.50
CA PHE A 122 10.01 -14.54 13.11
C PHE A 122 10.65 -15.93 13.23
N ALA A 123 10.33 -16.68 14.30
CA ALA A 123 10.83 -18.04 14.45
C ALA A 123 10.47 -18.98 13.27
N ALA A 124 9.31 -18.79 12.64
CA ALA A 124 8.91 -19.53 11.44
C ALA A 124 9.70 -19.10 10.19
N GLN A 125 10.07 -17.82 10.09
CA GLN A 125 10.67 -17.22 8.90
C GLN A 125 12.20 -17.08 8.95
N ALA A 126 12.84 -17.24 10.10
CA ALA A 126 14.26 -16.90 10.23
C ALA A 126 15.14 -17.60 9.18
N THR A 127 14.86 -18.85 8.81
CA THR A 127 15.61 -19.51 7.73
C THR A 127 15.42 -18.85 6.37
N LEU A 128 14.19 -18.42 6.05
CA LEU A 128 13.85 -17.73 4.80
C LEU A 128 14.61 -16.40 4.67
N TYR A 129 14.70 -15.65 5.78
CA TYR A 129 15.47 -14.42 5.82
C TYR A 129 16.97 -14.66 5.77
N GLU A 130 17.51 -15.59 6.56
CA GLU A 130 18.96 -15.84 6.61
C GLU A 130 19.53 -16.28 5.26
N VAL A 131 18.85 -17.19 4.54
CA VAL A 131 19.27 -17.56 3.18
C VAL A 131 19.24 -16.34 2.25
N GLY A 132 18.20 -15.51 2.36
CA GLY A 132 18.10 -14.26 1.60
C GLY A 132 19.24 -13.29 1.90
N TYR A 133 19.51 -13.03 3.18
CA TYR A 133 20.58 -12.13 3.63
C TYR A 133 21.97 -12.58 3.20
N ASN A 134 22.24 -13.90 3.18
CA ASN A 134 23.58 -14.40 2.91
C ASN A 134 23.87 -14.54 1.41
N HIS A 135 22.84 -14.69 0.56
CA HIS A 135 23.03 -15.09 -0.84
C HIS A 135 22.29 -14.25 -1.89
N PHE A 136 21.27 -13.49 -1.52
CA PHE A 136 20.38 -12.85 -2.51
C PHE A 136 20.19 -11.35 -2.32
N PHE A 137 19.90 -10.92 -1.11
CA PHE A 137 19.44 -9.56 -0.82
C PHE A 137 20.53 -8.52 -1.02
N ARG A 138 20.38 -7.67 -2.04
CA ARG A 138 21.34 -6.60 -2.35
C ARG A 138 21.10 -5.36 -1.50
N GLY A 139 22.13 -4.90 -0.81
CA GLY A 139 22.16 -3.64 -0.08
C GLY A 139 22.35 -2.44 -1.00
N LYS A 140 22.17 -1.23 -0.47
CA LYS A 140 22.18 0.03 -1.24
C LYS A 140 23.50 0.33 -1.94
N ASN A 141 24.62 -0.24 -1.48
CA ASN A 141 25.95 -0.03 -2.07
C ASN A 141 26.29 -1.06 -3.16
N HIS A 142 25.40 -2.01 -3.47
CA HIS A 142 25.64 -2.96 -4.56
C HIS A 142 25.67 -2.22 -5.91
N PRO A 143 26.61 -2.53 -6.84
CA PRO A 143 26.73 -1.82 -8.12
C PRO A 143 25.45 -1.83 -8.98
N GLY A 144 24.67 -2.91 -8.92
CA GLY A 144 23.37 -3.04 -9.58
C GLY A 144 22.19 -2.37 -8.85
N GLY A 145 22.45 -1.62 -7.78
CA GLY A 145 21.42 -1.07 -6.88
C GLY A 145 20.97 -2.08 -5.81
N GLY A 146 20.34 -1.56 -4.75
CA GLY A 146 19.79 -2.37 -3.67
C GLY A 146 18.40 -2.92 -4.00
N ASP A 147 18.10 -4.11 -3.50
CA ASP A 147 16.79 -4.74 -3.57
C ASP A 147 15.79 -4.02 -2.67
N GLN A 148 14.49 -4.19 -2.93
CA GLN A 148 13.42 -3.68 -2.08
C GLN A 148 12.77 -4.85 -1.34
N ILE A 149 12.94 -4.89 -0.01
CA ILE A 149 12.47 -6.00 0.82
C ILE A 149 11.36 -5.54 1.75
N MET A 150 10.15 -6.00 1.46
CA MET A 150 8.98 -5.80 2.29
C MET A 150 8.93 -6.92 3.35
N PHE A 151 9.66 -6.71 4.44
CA PHE A 151 9.67 -7.62 5.59
C PHE A 151 8.27 -7.74 6.20
N GLN A 152 7.87 -8.94 6.61
CA GLN A 152 6.60 -9.12 7.30
C GLN A 152 6.60 -8.33 8.61
N GLY A 153 5.63 -7.43 8.82
CA GLY A 153 5.72 -6.42 9.88
C GLY A 153 5.96 -7.00 11.27
N HIS A 154 5.20 -8.02 11.64
CA HIS A 154 5.29 -8.66 12.97
C HIS A 154 6.50 -9.59 13.14
N SER A 155 7.40 -9.68 12.15
CA SER A 155 8.72 -10.34 12.26
C SER A 155 9.86 -9.35 12.60
N SER A 156 9.55 -8.07 12.85
CA SER A 156 10.51 -7.00 13.18
C SER A 156 11.54 -7.33 14.27
N PRO A 157 11.25 -8.10 15.35
CA PRO A 157 12.27 -8.39 16.37
C PRO A 157 13.48 -9.15 15.81
N GLY A 158 13.27 -9.97 14.77
CA GLY A 158 14.38 -10.66 14.10
C GLY A 158 15.30 -9.72 13.34
N ASN A 159 14.74 -8.73 12.65
CA ASN A 159 15.52 -7.74 11.92
C ASN A 159 16.30 -6.81 12.87
N TYR A 160 15.71 -6.42 14.00
CA TYR A 160 16.42 -5.68 15.05
C TYR A 160 17.52 -6.52 15.69
N SER A 161 17.22 -7.79 15.99
CA SER A 161 18.20 -8.72 16.53
C SER A 161 19.39 -8.92 15.59
N ARG A 162 19.16 -9.03 14.28
CA ARG A 162 20.23 -9.12 13.29
C ARG A 162 21.04 -7.82 13.26
N ALA A 163 20.37 -6.67 13.23
CA ALA A 163 21.02 -5.37 13.24
C ALA A 163 21.88 -5.14 14.50
N PHE A 164 21.47 -5.65 15.66
CA PHE A 164 22.27 -5.65 16.88
C PHE A 164 23.55 -6.49 16.75
N LEU A 165 23.45 -7.70 16.19
CA LEU A 165 24.62 -8.54 15.94
C LEU A 165 25.58 -7.90 14.92
N GLU A 166 25.03 -7.27 13.87
CA GLU A 166 25.78 -6.48 12.88
C GLU A 166 26.35 -5.16 13.45
N GLY A 167 26.09 -4.85 14.73
CA GLY A 167 26.60 -3.65 15.41
C GLY A 167 25.92 -2.34 15.02
N ARG A 168 24.75 -2.39 14.38
CA ARG A 168 23.94 -1.22 13.99
C ARG A 168 22.98 -0.74 15.07
N LEU A 169 22.66 -1.61 16.02
CA LEU A 169 21.85 -1.32 17.20
C LEU A 169 22.61 -1.71 18.47
N SER A 170 22.36 -0.97 19.54
CA SER A 170 22.87 -1.25 20.89
C SER A 170 21.89 -2.11 21.71
N GLU A 171 22.34 -2.61 22.86
CA GLU A 171 21.45 -3.29 23.82
C GLU A 171 20.38 -2.31 24.35
N GLU A 172 20.75 -1.07 24.63
CA GLU A 172 19.82 -0.04 25.09
C GLU A 172 18.71 0.23 24.06
N ASP A 173 19.03 0.15 22.76
CA ASP A 173 18.05 0.25 21.67
C ASP A 173 17.05 -0.92 21.72
N LEU A 174 17.55 -2.15 21.87
CA LEU A 174 16.69 -3.33 21.97
C LEU A 174 15.77 -3.27 23.20
N ASP A 175 16.26 -2.76 24.33
CA ASP A 175 15.48 -2.58 25.56
C ASP A 175 14.43 -1.44 25.46
N SER A 176 14.61 -0.55 24.48
CA SER A 176 13.67 0.50 24.07
C SER A 176 12.63 0.02 23.04
N PHE A 177 12.55 -1.29 22.76
CA PHE A 177 11.55 -1.86 21.87
C PHE A 177 10.12 -1.47 22.27
N ARG A 178 9.39 -0.86 21.33
CA ARG A 178 8.02 -0.31 21.49
C ARG A 178 7.88 0.80 22.52
N GLN A 179 8.98 1.41 22.95
CA GLN A 179 9.02 2.51 23.92
C GLN A 179 9.61 3.77 23.28
N GLN A 180 8.95 4.28 22.25
CA GLN A 180 9.50 5.36 21.40
C GLN A 180 9.52 6.73 22.06
N SER A 181 8.66 6.98 23.03
CA SER A 181 8.60 8.25 23.77
C SER A 181 9.22 8.13 25.17
N SER A 182 8.97 7.03 25.89
CA SER A 182 9.44 6.87 27.27
C SER A 182 10.94 6.53 27.39
N ARG A 183 11.48 5.74 26.45
CA ARG A 183 12.90 5.35 26.32
C ARG A 183 13.68 5.20 27.65
N PRO A 184 13.22 4.39 28.61
CA PRO A 184 13.82 4.35 29.94
C PRO A 184 15.26 3.80 29.96
N SER A 185 15.69 3.08 28.92
CA SER A 185 17.07 2.58 28.77
C SER A 185 18.04 3.61 28.17
N GLY A 186 17.57 4.78 27.74
CA GLY A 186 18.40 5.78 27.05
C GLY A 186 18.69 5.48 25.58
N GLY A 187 18.52 4.22 25.15
CA GLY A 187 18.66 3.82 23.75
C GLY A 187 17.57 4.40 22.85
N ARG A 188 17.78 4.30 21.53
CA ARG A 188 16.80 4.77 20.54
C ARG A 188 15.49 4.00 20.69
N GLY A 189 14.39 4.73 20.65
CA GLY A 189 13.05 4.13 20.59
C GLY A 189 12.86 3.30 19.32
N LEU A 190 12.70 1.98 19.45
CA LEU A 190 12.44 1.12 18.28
C LEU A 190 10.94 0.98 18.03
N PRO A 191 10.45 1.26 16.81
CA PRO A 191 9.04 1.07 16.48
C PRO A 191 8.66 -0.40 16.55
N SER A 192 7.37 -0.66 16.76
CA SER A 192 6.86 -2.03 16.84
C SER A 192 7.02 -2.80 15.53
N TYR A 193 6.91 -2.11 14.39
CA TYR A 193 6.89 -2.67 13.05
C TYR A 193 7.68 -1.77 12.07
N PRO A 194 7.80 -2.13 10.78
CA PRO A 194 8.41 -1.30 9.76
C PRO A 194 7.66 0.03 9.55
N HIS A 195 8.10 1.06 10.26
CA HIS A 195 7.54 2.41 10.18
C HIS A 195 8.65 3.39 9.79
N PRO A 196 8.85 3.67 8.48
CA PRO A 196 9.90 4.56 8.00
C PRO A 196 9.84 5.94 8.66
N ARG A 197 8.64 6.52 8.84
CA ARG A 197 8.49 7.83 9.51
C ARG A 197 8.99 7.82 10.94
N GLN A 198 8.93 6.67 11.61
CA GLN A 198 9.35 6.49 13.00
C GLN A 198 10.83 6.08 13.16
N MET A 199 11.48 5.60 12.09
CA MET A 199 12.89 5.18 12.09
C MET A 199 13.51 5.39 10.69
N GLN A 200 13.73 6.66 10.36
CA GLN A 200 13.95 7.17 8.99
C GLN A 200 15.23 6.71 8.28
N ASP A 201 16.18 6.14 9.03
CA ASP A 201 17.46 5.58 8.60
C ASP A 201 17.44 4.04 8.47
N PHE A 202 16.35 3.38 8.88
CA PHE A 202 16.30 1.92 9.00
C PHE A 202 15.20 1.30 8.15
N TRP A 203 13.93 1.61 8.41
CA TRP A 203 12.81 0.98 7.71
C TRP A 203 12.48 1.66 6.39
N GLU A 204 12.08 0.87 5.40
CA GLU A 204 11.79 1.37 4.05
C GLU A 204 10.32 1.25 3.65
N PHE A 205 9.63 0.16 4.03
CA PHE A 205 8.28 -0.16 3.55
C PHE A 205 7.36 -0.56 4.71
N PRO A 206 6.20 0.11 4.91
CA PRO A 206 5.18 -0.30 5.87
C PRO A 206 4.41 -1.54 5.42
N THR A 207 4.33 -2.56 6.27
CA THR A 207 3.77 -3.88 5.91
C THR A 207 2.88 -4.51 6.99
N VAL A 208 2.65 -3.83 8.11
CA VAL A 208 1.90 -4.45 9.23
C VAL A 208 0.38 -4.36 9.05
N SER A 209 -0.12 -3.38 8.29
CA SER A 209 -1.47 -3.47 7.74
C SER A 209 -1.44 -4.50 6.62
N LEU A 210 -2.01 -5.67 6.90
CA LEU A 210 -1.94 -6.85 6.05
C LEU A 210 -2.65 -6.56 4.71
N GLY A 211 -2.15 -7.11 3.61
CA GLY A 211 -2.69 -6.85 2.27
C GLY A 211 -2.06 -5.67 1.53
N ILE A 212 -1.65 -4.61 2.24
CA ILE A 212 -0.98 -3.45 1.62
C ILE A 212 0.42 -3.81 1.10
N GLY A 213 1.18 -4.64 1.84
CA GLY A 213 2.53 -5.07 1.44
C GLY A 213 2.56 -5.72 0.05
N PRO A 214 1.76 -6.78 -0.21
CA PRO A 214 1.65 -7.39 -1.53
C PRO A 214 1.28 -6.41 -2.65
N ALA A 215 0.28 -5.56 -2.44
CA ALA A 215 -0.15 -4.55 -3.43
C ALA A 215 0.99 -3.57 -3.75
N SER A 216 1.66 -3.05 -2.72
CA SER A 216 2.82 -2.17 -2.86
C SER A 216 3.98 -2.84 -3.60
N ALA A 217 4.24 -4.12 -3.35
CA ALA A 217 5.33 -4.86 -4.00
C ALA A 217 5.12 -4.99 -5.52
N ILE A 218 3.89 -5.26 -5.96
CA ILE A 218 3.55 -5.35 -7.39
C ILE A 218 3.83 -4.02 -8.09
N TYR A 219 3.36 -2.92 -7.51
CA TYR A 219 3.54 -1.60 -8.11
C TYR A 219 4.98 -1.06 -7.96
N GLN A 220 5.71 -1.43 -6.91
CA GLN A 220 7.14 -1.15 -6.80
C GLN A 220 7.94 -1.87 -7.90
N ALA A 221 7.62 -3.14 -8.20
CA ALA A 221 8.29 -3.89 -9.27
C ALA A 221 7.97 -3.32 -10.66
N TRP A 222 6.71 -2.93 -10.89
CA TRP A 222 6.30 -2.25 -12.13
C TRP A 222 6.97 -0.88 -12.26
N TYR A 223 7.11 -0.14 -11.17
CA TYR A 223 7.79 1.14 -11.16
C TYR A 223 9.31 1.03 -11.37
N ASN A 224 9.96 -0.04 -10.89
CA ASN A 224 11.34 -0.31 -11.26
C ASN A 224 11.48 -0.46 -12.78
N ARG A 225 10.56 -1.22 -13.42
CA ARG A 225 10.50 -1.32 -14.89
C ARG A 225 10.26 0.05 -15.53
N TYR A 226 9.37 0.87 -14.99
CA TYR A 226 9.16 2.24 -15.46
C TYR A 226 10.46 3.05 -15.49
N LEU A 227 11.25 3.04 -14.41
CA LEU A 227 12.52 3.78 -14.34
C LEU A 227 13.56 3.27 -15.34
N HIS A 228 13.71 1.95 -15.46
CA HIS A 228 14.67 1.33 -16.39
C HIS A 228 14.26 1.57 -17.84
N GLU A 229 13.02 1.24 -18.19
CA GLU A 229 12.52 1.41 -19.55
C GLU A 229 12.50 2.88 -19.94
N ARG A 230 12.33 3.84 -19.03
CA ARG A 230 12.39 5.28 -19.36
C ARG A 230 13.80 5.87 -19.41
N ASP A 231 14.84 5.07 -19.24
CA ASP A 231 16.24 5.50 -19.14
C ASP A 231 16.48 6.54 -18.03
N ILE A 232 15.67 6.50 -16.96
CA ILE A 232 15.79 7.41 -15.80
C ILE A 232 16.82 6.85 -14.82
N LYS A 233 16.77 5.53 -14.58
CA LYS A 233 17.72 4.81 -13.74
C LYS A 233 17.79 3.37 -14.17
N ASP A 234 18.99 2.82 -14.25
CA ASP A 234 19.13 1.38 -14.42
C ASP A 234 18.74 0.64 -13.13
N THR A 235 17.58 -0.03 -13.17
CA THR A 235 17.06 -0.88 -12.10
C THR A 235 17.03 -2.36 -12.52
N SER A 236 17.68 -2.73 -13.63
CA SER A 236 17.60 -4.08 -14.23
C SER A 236 18.10 -5.21 -13.31
N GLN A 237 18.95 -4.86 -12.35
CA GLN A 237 19.49 -5.78 -11.35
C GLN A 237 18.84 -5.63 -9.97
N GLN A 238 17.83 -4.76 -9.82
CA GLN A 238 17.11 -4.62 -8.55
C GLN A 238 15.91 -5.55 -8.52
N HIS A 239 15.70 -6.22 -7.40
CA HIS A 239 14.60 -7.15 -7.19
C HIS A 239 13.68 -6.71 -6.06
N VAL A 240 12.37 -6.95 -6.21
CA VAL A 240 11.38 -6.71 -5.17
C VAL A 240 11.03 -8.03 -4.49
N TRP A 241 11.15 -8.06 -3.17
CA TRP A 241 10.84 -9.21 -2.33
C TRP A 241 9.71 -8.87 -1.36
N ALA A 242 8.63 -9.63 -1.38
CA ALA A 242 7.51 -9.44 -0.46
C ALA A 242 7.33 -10.65 0.45
N PHE A 243 7.53 -10.46 1.76
CA PHE A 243 7.37 -11.50 2.77
C PHE A 243 6.02 -11.35 3.46
N MET A 244 5.19 -12.39 3.34
CA MET A 244 3.81 -12.37 3.83
C MET A 244 3.41 -13.70 4.46
N GLY A 245 2.32 -13.68 5.22
CA GLY A 245 1.75 -14.88 5.83
C GLY A 245 0.72 -15.51 4.91
N ASP A 246 0.54 -16.82 4.99
CA ASP A 246 -0.59 -17.50 4.35
C ASP A 246 -1.96 -16.98 4.83
N GLY A 247 -2.09 -16.64 6.11
CA GLY A 247 -3.30 -16.02 6.64
C GLY A 247 -3.54 -14.59 6.16
N GLU A 248 -2.49 -13.83 5.83
CA GLU A 248 -2.60 -12.50 5.24
C GLU A 248 -3.19 -12.56 3.83
N MET A 249 -3.03 -13.69 3.13
CA MET A 249 -3.62 -13.89 1.81
C MET A 249 -5.17 -13.94 1.84
N ASP A 250 -5.83 -13.91 2.99
CA ASP A 250 -7.29 -13.73 3.04
C ASP A 250 -7.72 -12.28 2.73
N GLU A 251 -6.81 -11.30 2.84
CA GLU A 251 -7.08 -9.90 2.47
C GLU A 251 -7.25 -9.75 0.94
N VAL A 252 -8.19 -8.91 0.53
CA VAL A 252 -8.52 -8.73 -0.90
C VAL A 252 -7.32 -8.15 -1.64
N GLU A 253 -6.61 -7.20 -1.04
CA GLU A 253 -5.45 -6.51 -1.59
C GLU A 253 -4.25 -7.46 -1.81
N SER A 254 -4.15 -8.55 -1.03
CA SER A 254 -3.10 -9.55 -1.19
C SER A 254 -3.20 -10.34 -2.50
N ARG A 255 -4.43 -10.51 -3.01
CA ARG A 255 -4.73 -11.39 -4.16
C ARG A 255 -5.32 -10.64 -5.36
N GLY A 256 -5.98 -9.51 -5.15
CA GLY A 256 -6.79 -8.82 -6.14
C GLY A 256 -6.03 -8.12 -7.26
N LEU A 257 -4.69 -8.06 -7.16
CA LEU A 257 -3.82 -7.35 -8.11
C LEU A 257 -2.78 -8.26 -8.79
N LEU A 258 -2.82 -9.57 -8.56
CA LEU A 258 -1.84 -10.51 -9.10
C LEU A 258 -1.76 -10.50 -10.64
N GLN A 259 -2.91 -10.31 -11.30
CA GLN A 259 -3.01 -10.21 -12.75
C GLN A 259 -2.15 -9.08 -13.32
N GLN A 260 -2.00 -7.96 -12.60
CA GLN A 260 -1.20 -6.82 -13.04
C GLN A 260 0.28 -7.22 -13.18
N ALA A 261 0.80 -7.97 -12.20
CA ALA A 261 2.19 -8.42 -12.23
C ALA A 261 2.45 -9.40 -13.38
N ALA A 262 1.51 -10.30 -13.66
CA ALA A 262 1.63 -11.25 -14.76
C ALA A 262 1.49 -10.58 -16.12
N SER A 263 0.51 -9.68 -16.30
CA SER A 263 0.30 -8.97 -17.57
C SER A 263 1.46 -8.04 -17.93
N GLN A 264 2.16 -7.53 -16.91
CA GLN A 264 3.34 -6.70 -17.08
C GLN A 264 4.66 -7.49 -17.02
N GLN A 265 4.61 -8.83 -17.03
CA GLN A 265 5.78 -9.72 -17.01
C GLN A 265 6.83 -9.35 -15.94
N LEU A 266 6.38 -9.06 -14.71
CA LEU A 266 7.24 -8.57 -13.62
C LEU A 266 8.12 -9.68 -13.02
N ASP A 267 9.06 -10.20 -13.79
CA ASP A 267 10.06 -11.18 -13.33
C ASP A 267 11.13 -10.61 -12.39
N ASN A 268 11.05 -9.32 -12.05
CA ASN A 268 11.78 -8.65 -10.97
C ASN A 268 11.02 -8.65 -9.64
N LEU A 269 9.98 -9.48 -9.51
CA LEU A 269 9.14 -9.62 -8.31
C LEU A 269 9.11 -11.07 -7.81
N THR A 270 9.42 -11.25 -6.53
CA THR A 270 9.23 -12.51 -5.81
C THR A 270 8.38 -12.32 -4.57
N PHE A 271 7.24 -13.02 -4.52
CA PHE A 271 6.48 -13.20 -3.28
C PHE A 271 7.02 -14.41 -2.52
N VAL A 272 7.20 -14.28 -1.20
CA VAL A 272 7.56 -15.38 -0.31
C VAL A 272 6.47 -15.51 0.75
N ILE A 273 5.58 -16.48 0.55
CA ILE A 273 4.45 -16.75 1.44
C ILE A 273 4.89 -17.80 2.47
N ASN A 274 4.96 -17.37 3.72
CA ASN A 274 5.22 -18.22 4.86
C ASN A 274 3.97 -19.06 5.18
N CYS A 275 3.91 -20.25 4.60
CA CYS A 275 2.82 -21.21 4.75
C CYS A 275 3.03 -22.05 6.02
N ASN A 276 2.83 -21.43 7.18
CA ASN A 276 2.87 -22.12 8.47
C ASN A 276 1.54 -22.84 8.80
N LEU A 277 0.55 -22.67 7.93
CA LEU A 277 -0.85 -23.13 7.93
C LEU A 277 -1.71 -22.56 9.06
N GLN A 278 -1.25 -21.53 9.77
CA GLN A 278 -1.98 -20.88 10.87
C GLN A 278 -2.12 -19.37 10.66
N ARG A 279 -3.29 -18.86 11.04
CA ARG A 279 -3.50 -17.44 11.37
C ARG A 279 -3.43 -17.25 12.89
N LEU A 280 -4.03 -16.18 13.39
CA LEU A 280 -3.91 -15.80 14.80
C LEU A 280 -4.58 -16.81 15.74
N ASP A 281 -5.82 -17.20 15.44
CA ASP A 281 -6.67 -18.02 16.32
C ASP A 281 -6.85 -19.48 15.86
N GLY A 282 -6.07 -19.95 14.87
CA GLY A 282 -6.16 -21.32 14.36
C GLY A 282 -5.65 -21.48 12.94
N PRO A 283 -5.93 -22.62 12.28
CA PRO A 283 -5.49 -22.86 10.92
C PRO A 283 -6.17 -21.95 9.91
N VAL A 284 -5.50 -21.65 8.79
CA VAL A 284 -6.07 -20.84 7.68
C VAL A 284 -7.17 -21.64 6.96
N ARG A 285 -6.89 -22.91 6.62
CA ARG A 285 -7.81 -23.85 5.98
C ARG A 285 -7.76 -25.22 6.66
N GLY A 286 -8.26 -25.35 7.89
CA GLY A 286 -8.16 -26.61 8.65
C GLY A 286 -8.70 -27.85 7.91
N ASN A 287 -9.84 -27.72 7.21
CA ASN A 287 -10.46 -28.80 6.42
C ASN A 287 -9.98 -28.83 4.95
N GLY A 288 -8.95 -28.05 4.61
CA GLY A 288 -8.43 -27.90 3.26
C GLY A 288 -6.91 -27.87 3.23
N LYS A 289 -6.35 -27.28 2.17
CA LYS A 289 -4.91 -27.17 1.94
C LYS A 289 -4.58 -25.79 1.37
N ILE A 290 -4.20 -24.83 2.22
CA ILE A 290 -3.96 -23.44 1.82
C ILE A 290 -2.87 -23.33 0.74
N ILE A 291 -1.83 -24.16 0.80
CA ILE A 291 -0.76 -24.17 -0.21
C ILE A 291 -1.29 -24.56 -1.59
N GLN A 292 -2.22 -25.52 -1.69
CA GLN A 292 -2.81 -25.91 -2.98
C GLN A 292 -3.82 -24.87 -3.48
N GLU A 293 -4.59 -24.25 -2.58
CA GLU A 293 -5.45 -23.11 -2.92
C GLU A 293 -4.62 -21.98 -3.52
N LEU A 294 -3.52 -21.60 -2.87
CA LEU A 294 -2.61 -20.56 -3.34
C LEU A 294 -1.92 -20.97 -4.64
N GLU A 295 -1.46 -22.22 -4.78
CA GLU A 295 -0.86 -22.69 -6.04
C GLU A 295 -1.82 -22.49 -7.22
N ALA A 296 -3.07 -22.95 -7.08
CA ALA A 296 -4.06 -22.83 -8.13
C ALA A 296 -4.37 -21.37 -8.45
N PHE A 297 -4.52 -20.53 -7.42
CA PHE A 297 -4.84 -19.12 -7.57
C PHE A 297 -3.73 -18.34 -8.29
N PHE A 298 -2.48 -18.50 -7.87
CA PHE A 298 -1.34 -17.83 -8.49
C PHE A 298 -1.07 -18.33 -9.91
N LYS A 299 -1.19 -19.64 -10.17
CA LYS A 299 -1.10 -20.17 -11.55
C LYS A 299 -2.22 -19.61 -12.43
N GLY A 300 -3.44 -19.54 -11.91
CA GLY A 300 -4.58 -18.93 -12.61
C GLY A 300 -4.35 -17.46 -12.94
N ALA A 301 -3.63 -16.73 -12.09
CA ALA A 301 -3.22 -15.34 -12.33
C ALA A 301 -2.01 -15.19 -13.25
N GLY A 302 -1.37 -16.27 -13.71
CA GLY A 302 -0.22 -16.24 -14.63
C GLY A 302 1.15 -16.17 -13.97
N TRP A 303 1.27 -16.54 -12.69
CA TRP A 303 2.53 -16.54 -11.95
C TRP A 303 3.28 -17.87 -12.06
N ASN A 304 4.61 -17.80 -11.94
CA ASN A 304 5.43 -18.96 -11.62
C ASN A 304 5.26 -19.33 -10.14
N VAL A 305 5.00 -20.60 -9.84
CA VAL A 305 4.78 -21.07 -8.46
C VAL A 305 5.83 -22.11 -8.10
N ILE A 306 6.61 -21.82 -7.06
CA ILE A 306 7.61 -22.73 -6.49
C ILE A 306 7.15 -23.13 -5.08
N LYS A 307 6.86 -24.41 -4.89
CA LYS A 307 6.51 -24.98 -3.59
C LYS A 307 7.75 -25.54 -2.90
N VAL A 308 7.93 -25.15 -1.64
CA VAL A 308 9.00 -25.63 -0.76
C VAL A 308 8.34 -26.34 0.43
N ILE A 309 7.98 -27.61 0.25
CA ILE A 309 7.12 -28.39 1.14
C ILE A 309 7.90 -29.20 2.16
N TRP A 310 8.93 -29.94 1.72
CA TRP A 310 9.65 -30.95 2.52
C TRP A 310 11.15 -30.66 2.56
N GLY A 311 11.76 -30.85 3.74
CA GLY A 311 13.21 -30.77 3.92
C GLY A 311 13.93 -31.98 3.32
N ARG A 312 15.26 -31.91 3.21
CA ARG A 312 16.07 -32.96 2.56
C ARG A 312 15.97 -34.33 3.24
N GLU A 313 15.53 -34.37 4.50
CA GLU A 313 15.33 -35.62 5.21
C GLU A 313 14.20 -36.49 4.61
N TRP A 314 13.32 -35.92 3.80
CA TRP A 314 12.28 -36.65 3.07
C TRP A 314 12.75 -37.25 1.75
N ASP A 315 13.87 -36.78 1.19
CA ASP A 315 14.32 -37.16 -0.15
C ASP A 315 14.49 -38.68 -0.30
N PRO A 316 15.12 -39.43 0.64
CA PRO A 316 15.25 -40.88 0.52
C PRO A 316 13.91 -41.62 0.57
N LEU A 317 12.93 -41.09 1.32
CA LEU A 317 11.59 -41.69 1.39
C LEU A 317 10.84 -41.47 0.07
N LEU A 318 10.93 -40.27 -0.51
CA LEU A 318 10.30 -39.96 -1.80
C LEU A 318 10.93 -40.76 -2.94
N GLU A 319 12.24 -40.96 -2.94
CA GLU A 319 12.93 -41.81 -3.92
C GLU A 319 12.51 -43.29 -3.82
N ALA A 320 12.26 -43.76 -2.59
CA ALA A 320 11.80 -45.11 -2.31
C ALA A 320 10.30 -45.35 -2.60
N ASP A 321 9.50 -44.30 -2.79
CA ASP A 321 8.03 -44.35 -2.99
C ASP A 321 7.64 -44.83 -4.40
N LYS A 322 7.96 -46.09 -4.74
CA LYS A 322 7.77 -46.64 -6.10
C LYS A 322 6.32 -46.71 -6.55
N ASP A 323 5.37 -46.84 -5.64
CA ASP A 323 3.93 -46.95 -5.94
C ASP A 323 3.13 -45.70 -5.57
N ARG A 324 3.83 -44.59 -5.28
CA ARG A 324 3.28 -43.26 -4.99
C ARG A 324 2.35 -43.22 -3.78
N ALA A 325 2.45 -44.19 -2.87
CA ALA A 325 1.64 -44.24 -1.66
C ALA A 325 1.93 -43.06 -0.73
N LEU A 326 3.20 -42.67 -0.57
CA LEU A 326 3.60 -41.54 0.26
C LEU A 326 3.13 -40.21 -0.33
N ILE A 327 3.30 -40.02 -1.65
CA ILE A 327 2.80 -38.83 -2.34
C ILE A 327 1.27 -38.72 -2.21
N ASN A 328 0.53 -39.83 -2.37
CA ASN A 328 -0.92 -39.84 -2.20
C ASN A 328 -1.34 -39.46 -0.77
N LEU A 329 -0.64 -40.00 0.23
CA LEU A 329 -0.86 -39.65 1.63
C LEU A 329 -0.62 -38.15 1.88
N MET A 330 0.45 -37.58 1.32
CA MET A 330 0.73 -36.14 1.42
C MET A 330 -0.34 -35.26 0.75
N ASN A 331 -0.86 -35.71 -0.40
CA ASN A 331 -1.93 -35.01 -1.12
C ASN A 331 -3.23 -34.97 -0.33
N THR A 332 -3.61 -36.09 0.28
CA THR A 332 -4.93 -36.27 0.94
C THR A 332 -4.95 -35.82 2.41
N THR A 333 -3.78 -35.65 3.03
CA THR A 333 -3.67 -35.12 4.40
C THR A 333 -4.05 -33.63 4.43
N LEU A 334 -4.96 -33.26 5.34
CA LEU A 334 -5.45 -31.89 5.50
C LEU A 334 -4.49 -31.02 6.33
N ASP A 335 -4.59 -29.69 6.20
CA ASP A 335 -3.77 -28.76 6.99
C ASP A 335 -4.01 -28.94 8.50
N GLY A 336 -5.25 -29.22 8.92
CA GLY A 336 -5.60 -29.51 10.31
C GLY A 336 -4.84 -30.73 10.86
N ASP A 337 -4.74 -31.80 10.08
CA ASP A 337 -3.96 -33.00 10.44
C ASP A 337 -2.47 -32.66 10.56
N TYR A 338 -1.92 -31.90 9.60
CA TYR A 338 -0.52 -31.46 9.64
C TYR A 338 -0.19 -30.59 10.85
N GLN A 339 -1.15 -29.79 11.35
CA GLN A 339 -0.99 -29.07 12.62
C GLN A 339 -0.99 -30.05 13.80
N GLY A 340 -1.93 -30.99 13.81
CA GLY A 340 -2.02 -32.05 14.82
C GLY A 340 -0.71 -32.85 14.94
N TYR A 341 -0.10 -33.24 13.81
CA TYR A 341 1.18 -33.95 13.81
C TYR A 341 2.29 -33.16 14.49
N LYS A 342 2.38 -31.85 14.25
CA LYS A 342 3.46 -31.05 14.82
C LYS A 342 3.23 -30.66 16.29
N ALA A 343 2.02 -30.83 16.80
CA ALA A 343 1.69 -30.64 18.21
C ALA A 343 1.98 -31.89 19.09
N ASN A 344 2.32 -33.04 18.50
CA ASN A 344 2.55 -34.31 19.19
C ASN A 344 4.04 -34.73 19.16
N ASP A 345 4.35 -35.96 18.75
CA ASP A 345 5.69 -36.57 18.71
C ASP A 345 5.84 -37.56 17.53
N GLY A 346 7.01 -38.18 17.42
CA GLY A 346 7.35 -39.11 16.33
C GLY A 346 6.50 -40.38 16.32
N ALA A 347 6.14 -40.92 17.49
CA ALA A 347 5.27 -42.08 17.61
C ALA A 347 3.88 -41.79 17.04
N TYR A 348 3.32 -40.62 17.39
CA TYR A 348 2.06 -40.17 16.82
C TYR A 348 2.14 -40.00 15.30
N VAL A 349 3.23 -39.44 14.75
CA VAL A 349 3.42 -39.30 13.29
C VAL A 349 3.51 -40.68 12.61
N ARG A 350 4.21 -41.64 13.22
CA ARG A 350 4.30 -43.01 12.70
C ARG A 350 2.92 -43.63 12.51
N ASP A 351 2.05 -43.54 13.51
CA ASP A 351 0.75 -44.20 13.48
C ASP A 351 -0.33 -43.37 12.77
N ALA A 352 -0.38 -42.06 13.02
CA ALA A 352 -1.44 -41.19 12.52
C ALA A 352 -1.17 -40.62 11.12
N PHE A 353 0.08 -40.60 10.64
CA PHE A 353 0.42 -40.23 9.26
C PHE A 353 0.80 -41.49 8.47
N PHE A 354 1.99 -42.06 8.71
CA PHE A 354 2.47 -43.22 7.93
C PHE A 354 1.58 -44.46 8.10
N GLY A 355 0.93 -44.63 9.25
CA GLY A 355 0.03 -45.75 9.53
C GLY A 355 -1.32 -45.69 8.82
N ARG A 356 -1.64 -44.59 8.11
CA ARG A 356 -2.86 -44.48 7.30
C ARG A 356 -2.82 -45.34 6.02
N ASP A 357 -1.63 -45.75 5.59
CA ASP A 357 -1.44 -46.72 4.51
C ASP A 357 -0.37 -47.74 4.92
N PRO A 358 -0.64 -49.07 4.86
CA PRO A 358 0.34 -50.10 5.25
C PRO A 358 1.69 -49.99 4.54
N ARG A 359 1.68 -49.47 3.30
CA ARG A 359 2.88 -49.32 2.47
C ARG A 359 3.76 -48.19 2.98
N THR A 360 3.16 -47.05 3.30
CA THR A 360 3.90 -45.93 3.92
C THR A 360 4.37 -46.26 5.33
N LYS A 361 3.62 -47.09 6.08
CA LYS A 361 4.06 -47.60 7.39
C LYS A 361 5.30 -48.47 7.26
N ALA A 362 5.38 -49.32 6.24
CA ALA A 362 6.53 -50.17 5.97
C ALA A 362 7.79 -49.36 5.63
N MET A 363 7.65 -48.21 4.94
CA MET A 363 8.78 -47.35 4.57
C MET A 363 9.57 -46.80 5.77
N VAL A 364 8.91 -46.66 6.93
CA VAL A 364 9.52 -46.14 8.17
C VAL A 364 9.63 -47.20 9.27
N ALA A 365 9.44 -48.49 8.94
CA ALA A 365 9.43 -49.58 9.93
C ALA A 365 10.73 -49.66 10.75
N ASP A 366 11.87 -49.44 10.10
CA ASP A 366 13.20 -49.49 10.72
C ASP A 366 13.69 -48.13 11.27
N TRP A 367 12.87 -47.08 11.15
CA TRP A 367 13.20 -45.76 11.68
C TRP A 367 12.79 -45.66 13.14
N THR A 368 13.53 -44.95 13.98
CA THR A 368 13.10 -44.58 15.34
C THR A 368 12.10 -43.43 15.31
N ASP A 369 11.35 -43.24 16.40
CA ASP A 369 10.41 -42.11 16.50
C ASP A 369 11.13 -40.76 16.45
N GLU A 370 12.37 -40.68 16.94
CA GLU A 370 13.23 -39.49 16.82
C GLU A 370 13.63 -39.21 15.37
N GLN A 371 13.94 -40.25 14.58
CA GLN A 371 14.25 -40.09 13.16
C GLN A 371 13.02 -39.59 12.39
N ILE A 372 11.83 -40.13 12.67
CA ILE A 372 10.56 -39.63 12.11
C ILE A 372 10.31 -38.19 12.54
N TRP A 373 10.51 -37.86 13.81
CA TRP A 373 10.31 -36.50 14.33
C TRP A 373 11.29 -35.47 13.74
N ALA A 374 12.48 -35.91 13.34
CA ALA A 374 13.50 -35.09 12.70
C ALA A 374 13.16 -34.68 11.25
N LEU A 375 12.13 -35.27 10.63
CA LEU A 375 11.63 -34.90 9.31
C LEU A 375 11.12 -33.44 9.29
N LYS A 376 11.75 -32.58 8.50
CA LYS A 376 11.45 -31.13 8.47
C LYS A 376 10.51 -30.76 7.33
N ARG A 377 9.79 -29.65 7.54
CA ARG A 377 9.15 -28.92 6.45
C ARG A 377 10.21 -28.12 5.68
N GLY A 378 10.01 -27.97 4.37
CA GLY A 378 11.02 -27.43 3.45
C GLY A 378 11.45 -26.00 3.75
N GLY A 379 10.55 -25.15 4.28
CA GLY A 379 10.87 -23.78 4.70
C GLY A 379 11.82 -23.67 5.90
N HIS A 380 12.33 -24.80 6.41
CA HIS A 380 13.40 -24.86 7.42
C HIS A 380 14.71 -25.46 6.90
N ASP A 381 14.79 -25.79 5.60
CA ASP A 381 15.98 -26.35 4.95
C ASP A 381 16.64 -25.31 4.02
N TYR A 382 17.90 -24.99 4.31
CA TYR A 382 18.69 -24.01 3.57
C TYR A 382 18.84 -24.36 2.08
N ARG A 383 19.01 -25.65 1.74
CA ARG A 383 19.18 -26.10 0.35
C ARG A 383 17.91 -25.88 -0.46
N LYS A 384 16.77 -26.28 0.11
CA LYS A 384 15.47 -26.16 -0.56
C LYS A 384 15.07 -24.69 -0.75
N ILE A 385 15.34 -23.83 0.23
CA ILE A 385 15.08 -22.38 0.13
C ILE A 385 16.01 -21.74 -0.90
N TYR A 386 17.31 -22.05 -0.87
CA TYR A 386 18.27 -21.52 -1.85
C TYR A 386 17.90 -21.92 -3.27
N ALA A 387 17.54 -23.19 -3.49
CA ALA A 387 17.07 -23.67 -4.78
C ALA A 387 15.86 -22.86 -5.28
N ALA A 388 14.87 -22.61 -4.40
CA ALA A 388 13.69 -21.82 -4.75
C ALA A 388 14.02 -20.36 -5.06
N TYR A 389 14.88 -19.71 -4.27
CA TYR A 389 15.26 -18.31 -4.50
C TYR A 389 16.07 -18.16 -5.79
N LYS A 390 17.01 -19.08 -6.04
CA LYS A 390 17.79 -19.10 -7.28
C LYS A 390 16.88 -19.30 -8.50
N ALA A 391 16.01 -20.31 -8.46
CA ALA A 391 15.06 -20.56 -9.54
C ALA A 391 14.11 -19.38 -9.77
N ALA A 392 13.66 -18.69 -8.72
CA ALA A 392 12.85 -17.48 -8.84
C ALA A 392 13.57 -16.34 -9.57
N LEU A 393 14.88 -16.14 -9.29
CA LEU A 393 15.69 -15.10 -9.94
C LEU A 393 16.08 -15.45 -11.37
N GLU A 394 16.24 -16.74 -11.68
CA GLU A 394 16.56 -17.23 -13.01
C GLU A 394 15.34 -17.27 -13.93
N HIS A 395 14.12 -17.38 -13.37
CA HIS A 395 12.88 -17.31 -14.13
C HIS A 395 12.68 -15.93 -14.78
N LYS A 396 12.17 -15.91 -16.01
CA LYS A 396 11.96 -14.68 -16.80
C LYS A 396 10.58 -14.65 -17.43
N GLY A 397 10.07 -13.44 -17.65
CA GLY A 397 8.78 -13.18 -18.29
C GLY A 397 7.55 -13.38 -17.40
N GLN A 398 7.70 -13.79 -16.13
CA GLN A 398 6.60 -13.88 -15.15
C GLN A 398 7.10 -13.57 -13.74
N PRO A 399 6.26 -12.97 -12.88
CA PRO A 399 6.54 -12.90 -11.45
C PRO A 399 6.53 -14.30 -10.82
N THR A 400 7.27 -14.46 -9.72
CA THR A 400 7.36 -15.74 -8.99
C THR A 400 6.75 -15.64 -7.59
N VAL A 401 6.02 -16.67 -7.18
CA VAL A 401 5.63 -16.89 -5.78
C VAL A 401 6.29 -18.15 -5.25
N ILE A 402 6.83 -18.05 -4.03
CA ILE A 402 7.39 -19.15 -3.27
C ILE A 402 6.45 -19.47 -2.12
N LEU A 403 5.89 -20.68 -2.13
CA LEU A 403 5.03 -21.20 -1.08
C LEU A 403 5.89 -22.04 -0.12
N ALA A 404 6.39 -21.40 0.94
CA ALA A 404 7.31 -22.01 1.88
C ALA A 404 6.56 -22.65 3.06
N HIS A 405 6.54 -23.97 3.13
CA HIS A 405 5.92 -24.72 4.22
C HIS A 405 6.82 -24.65 5.47
N THR A 406 6.35 -23.97 6.52
CA THR A 406 7.12 -23.78 7.77
C THR A 406 6.32 -24.24 8.99
N VAL A 407 6.84 -24.03 10.20
CA VAL A 407 6.17 -24.34 11.47
C VAL A 407 6.13 -23.05 12.29
N LYS A 408 4.94 -22.64 12.74
CA LYS A 408 4.79 -21.48 13.60
C LYS A 408 5.44 -21.74 14.97
N GLY A 409 6.27 -20.81 15.44
CA GLY A 409 7.03 -20.98 16.69
C GLY A 409 8.13 -22.05 16.61
N TYR A 410 8.69 -22.30 15.42
CA TYR A 410 9.73 -23.31 15.23
C TYR A 410 10.94 -23.11 16.17
N LEU A 411 11.38 -24.19 16.81
CA LEU A 411 12.47 -24.26 17.80
C LEU A 411 12.28 -23.44 19.08
N LEU A 412 11.08 -22.90 19.36
CA LEU A 412 10.76 -22.25 20.64
C LEU A 412 10.34 -23.24 21.75
N GLY A 413 10.50 -24.54 21.52
CA GLY A 413 10.09 -25.59 22.46
C GLY A 413 8.64 -26.07 22.30
N ARG A 414 8.30 -27.15 23.03
CA ARG A 414 6.99 -27.83 22.95
C ARG A 414 5.83 -26.94 23.39
N ASN A 415 6.09 -25.88 24.16
CA ASN A 415 5.06 -24.94 24.60
C ASN A 415 4.63 -23.96 23.51
N PHE A 416 5.42 -23.80 22.45
CA PHE A 416 5.19 -22.82 21.38
C PHE A 416 4.98 -23.48 20.01
N ALA A 417 5.84 -24.42 19.60
CA ALA A 417 5.82 -24.92 18.24
C ALA A 417 4.47 -25.56 17.87
N GLY A 418 3.83 -25.07 16.80
CA GLY A 418 2.59 -25.63 16.25
C GLY A 418 1.30 -25.39 17.06
N LYS A 419 1.32 -24.65 18.17
CA LYS A 419 0.09 -24.38 18.95
C LYS A 419 -0.65 -23.12 18.50
N ASN A 420 -1.98 -23.11 18.62
CA ASN A 420 -2.82 -21.95 18.29
C ASN A 420 -2.52 -20.75 19.21
N SER A 421 -2.32 -20.99 20.51
CA SER A 421 -2.06 -19.93 21.51
C SER A 421 -0.75 -19.17 21.29
N THR A 422 0.16 -19.72 20.49
CA THR A 422 1.54 -19.24 20.29
C THR A 422 1.65 -17.84 19.72
N HIS A 423 0.58 -17.32 19.10
CA HIS A 423 0.55 -15.92 18.71
C HIS A 423 0.42 -14.97 19.91
N GLN A 424 -0.38 -15.35 20.92
CA GLN A 424 -0.61 -14.58 22.14
C GLN A 424 0.45 -14.82 23.22
N MET A 425 1.34 -15.81 23.01
CA MET A 425 2.47 -16.05 23.89
C MET A 425 3.60 -15.04 23.61
N LYS A 426 3.57 -13.93 24.35
CA LYS A 426 4.46 -12.77 24.17
C LYS A 426 5.70 -12.79 25.09
N LYS A 427 5.93 -13.87 25.84
CA LYS A 427 7.11 -14.03 26.71
C LYS A 427 7.45 -15.49 26.94
N LEU A 428 8.73 -15.77 27.16
CA LEU A 428 9.21 -17.04 27.65
C LEU A 428 9.32 -16.99 29.18
N ASN A 429 8.94 -18.07 29.88
CA ASN A 429 9.31 -18.21 31.29
C ASN A 429 10.75 -18.72 31.42
N SER A 430 11.29 -18.77 32.65
CA SER A 430 12.66 -19.22 32.90
C SER A 430 12.96 -20.62 32.34
N ALA A 431 12.04 -21.58 32.51
CA ALA A 431 12.22 -22.94 31.99
C ALA A 431 12.22 -22.98 30.46
N ASP A 432 11.33 -22.22 29.81
CA ASP A 432 11.30 -22.11 28.35
C ASP A 432 12.57 -21.43 27.81
N LEU A 433 13.11 -20.43 28.51
CA LEU A 433 14.38 -19.78 28.14
C LEU A 433 15.57 -20.73 28.24
N LYS A 434 15.68 -21.50 29.34
CA LYS A 434 16.73 -22.52 29.49
C LYS A 434 16.65 -23.57 28.38
N GLY A 435 15.45 -24.07 28.10
CA GLY A 435 15.22 -25.01 27.00
C GLY A 435 15.55 -24.43 25.61
N LEU A 436 15.26 -23.15 25.39
CA LEU A 436 15.64 -22.45 24.16
C LEU A 436 17.16 -22.30 24.05
N ARG A 437 17.85 -21.88 25.12
CA ARG A 437 19.32 -21.76 25.22
C ARG A 437 20.01 -23.08 24.88
N ASP A 438 19.52 -24.19 25.44
CA ASP A 438 20.02 -25.54 25.16
C ASP A 438 19.78 -25.95 23.70
N THR A 439 18.57 -25.71 23.18
CA THR A 439 18.19 -26.02 21.79
C THR A 439 19.03 -25.22 20.78
N LEU A 440 19.40 -24.00 21.14
CA LEU A 440 20.22 -23.12 20.32
C LEU A 440 21.72 -23.30 20.57
N HIS A 441 22.12 -24.17 21.51
CA HIS A 441 23.52 -24.45 21.88
C HIS A 441 24.30 -23.19 22.26
N LEU A 442 23.73 -22.33 23.11
CA LEU A 442 24.37 -21.10 23.57
C LEU A 442 25.03 -21.28 24.93
N ASP A 443 26.21 -20.69 25.10
CA ASP A 443 26.96 -20.70 26.36
C ASP A 443 26.51 -19.54 27.26
N ILE A 444 25.41 -19.75 27.99
CA ILE A 444 24.84 -18.78 28.94
C ILE A 444 24.54 -19.54 30.23
N ASP A 445 25.06 -19.11 31.37
CA ASP A 445 24.82 -19.78 32.66
C ASP A 445 23.34 -19.74 33.10
N ASP A 446 22.88 -20.81 33.75
CA ASP A 446 21.53 -20.92 34.33
C ASP A 446 21.20 -19.76 35.27
N SER A 447 22.18 -19.29 36.06
CA SER A 447 22.01 -18.18 37.00
C SER A 447 21.58 -16.87 36.33
N LYS A 448 21.85 -16.70 35.03
CA LYS A 448 21.46 -15.53 34.23
C LYS A 448 20.04 -15.65 33.65
N LEU A 449 19.37 -16.80 33.83
CA LEU A 449 18.06 -17.11 33.25
C LEU A 449 16.97 -17.33 34.31
N GLU A 450 17.29 -17.15 35.60
CA GLU A 450 16.32 -17.28 36.70
C GLU A 450 15.20 -16.22 36.62
N ASP A 451 15.56 -14.99 36.23
CA ASP A 451 14.60 -13.95 35.88
C ASP A 451 14.54 -13.78 34.35
N PRO A 452 13.41 -14.14 33.70
CA PRO A 452 13.29 -14.07 32.25
C PRO A 452 13.40 -12.63 31.70
N TYR A 453 13.12 -11.61 32.52
CA TYR A 453 13.15 -10.22 32.09
C TYR A 453 14.55 -9.60 32.10
N THR A 454 15.54 -10.29 32.67
CA THR A 454 16.94 -9.85 32.72
C THR A 454 17.88 -10.78 31.95
N ALA A 455 17.34 -11.77 31.23
CA ALA A 455 18.10 -12.64 30.35
C ALA A 455 18.99 -11.82 29.38
N PRO A 456 20.28 -12.17 29.21
CA PRO A 456 21.21 -11.38 28.44
C PRO A 456 20.98 -11.55 26.93
N TYR A 457 21.21 -10.50 26.17
CA TYR A 457 21.45 -10.65 24.73
C TYR A 457 22.77 -11.38 24.51
N TYR A 458 22.83 -12.18 23.45
CA TYR A 458 24.02 -12.87 23.00
C TYR A 458 24.66 -12.11 21.85
N ARG A 459 25.91 -11.70 21.99
CA ARG A 459 26.72 -11.14 20.91
C ARG A 459 28.17 -11.61 21.08
N PRO A 460 28.69 -12.43 20.16
CA PRO A 460 30.09 -12.82 20.19
C PRO A 460 30.99 -11.65 19.77
N ASP A 461 32.29 -11.80 19.98
CA ASP A 461 33.28 -10.84 19.47
C ASP A 461 33.23 -10.76 17.93
N ASN A 462 33.51 -9.58 17.36
CA ASN A 462 33.51 -9.40 15.92
C ASN A 462 34.56 -10.27 15.19
N SER A 463 35.62 -10.71 15.88
CA SER A 463 36.63 -11.66 15.39
C SER A 463 36.17 -13.12 15.40
N HIS A 464 34.96 -13.43 15.88
CA HIS A 464 34.41 -14.78 15.80
C HIS A 464 34.27 -15.18 14.31
N PRO A 465 34.73 -16.37 13.88
CA PRO A 465 34.76 -16.74 12.45
C PRO A 465 33.40 -16.61 11.75
N THR A 466 32.32 -17.02 12.42
CA THR A 466 30.95 -16.85 11.93
C THR A 466 30.53 -15.37 11.78
N MET A 467 31.00 -14.47 12.65
CA MET A 467 30.73 -13.02 12.50
C MET A 467 31.46 -12.47 11.28
N GLU A 468 32.76 -12.77 11.13
CA GLU A 468 33.55 -12.35 9.96
C GLU A 468 32.92 -12.85 8.66
N TYR A 469 32.50 -14.12 8.62
CA TYR A 469 31.81 -14.71 7.48
C TYR A 469 30.53 -13.95 7.10
N ILE A 470 29.66 -13.66 8.06
CA ILE A 470 28.38 -12.99 7.78
C ILE A 470 28.58 -11.53 7.36
N LEU A 471 29.53 -10.83 7.99
CA LEU A 471 29.87 -9.46 7.61
C LEU A 471 30.48 -9.41 6.20
N ASP A 472 31.33 -10.36 5.83
CA ASP A 472 31.87 -10.50 4.47
C ASP A 472 30.75 -10.76 3.45
N LYS A 473 29.81 -11.67 3.75
CA LYS A 473 28.63 -11.90 2.90
C LYS A 473 27.82 -10.62 2.67
N ARG A 474 27.56 -9.85 3.73
CA ARG A 474 26.84 -8.58 3.59
C ARG A 474 27.63 -7.53 2.81
N ALA A 475 28.93 -7.43 3.02
CA ALA A 475 29.80 -6.54 2.26
C ALA A 475 29.75 -6.87 0.76
N ASN A 476 29.90 -8.14 0.40
CA ASN A 476 29.81 -8.62 -0.99
C ASN A 476 28.45 -8.38 -1.64
N LEU A 477 27.38 -8.40 -0.85
CA LEU A 477 26.02 -8.06 -1.30
C LEU A 477 25.68 -6.57 -1.16
N GLY A 478 26.64 -5.68 -0.94
CA GLY A 478 26.43 -4.23 -0.99
C GLY A 478 25.92 -3.59 0.30
N GLY A 479 26.21 -4.17 1.47
CA GLY A 479 26.00 -3.55 2.78
C GLY A 479 24.83 -4.14 3.57
N TYR A 480 24.37 -3.43 4.59
CA TYR A 480 23.35 -3.93 5.52
C TYR A 480 21.92 -3.73 5.00
N LEU A 481 20.98 -4.48 5.57
CA LEU A 481 19.55 -4.37 5.27
C LEU A 481 18.71 -4.64 6.54
N PRO A 482 17.57 -3.96 6.74
CA PRO A 482 17.10 -2.83 5.95
C PRO A 482 17.94 -1.57 6.22
N GLU A 483 17.97 -0.66 5.26
CA GLU A 483 18.63 0.64 5.36
C GLU A 483 17.86 1.64 4.48
N ARG A 484 17.34 2.71 5.08
CA ARG A 484 16.73 3.81 4.33
C ARG A 484 17.74 4.94 4.21
N ARG A 485 18.04 5.33 2.96
CA ARG A 485 18.98 6.43 2.64
C ARG A 485 18.29 7.46 1.77
N VAL A 486 18.30 8.72 2.21
CA VAL A 486 17.89 9.86 1.39
C VAL A 486 19.16 10.54 0.90
N THR A 487 19.40 10.52 -0.41
CA THR A 487 20.53 11.24 -1.03
C THR A 487 20.06 12.60 -1.49
N SER A 488 20.68 13.69 -1.00
CA SER A 488 20.42 15.04 -1.47
C SER A 488 21.03 15.25 -2.86
N GLN A 489 20.29 14.88 -3.91
CA GLN A 489 20.57 15.40 -5.23
C GLN A 489 19.62 16.57 -5.43
N GLY A 490 20.15 17.79 -5.39
CA GLY A 490 19.35 18.99 -5.63
C GLY A 490 18.52 18.83 -6.90
N VAL A 491 17.27 19.29 -6.86
CA VAL A 491 16.34 19.18 -7.98
C VAL A 491 16.18 20.55 -8.61
N THR A 492 16.42 20.65 -9.91
CA THR A 492 16.00 21.83 -10.67
C THR A 492 14.48 21.88 -10.66
N LEU A 493 13.89 22.88 -10.00
CA LEU A 493 12.44 23.05 -9.93
C LEU A 493 11.87 23.51 -11.30
N PRO A 494 10.57 23.30 -11.57
CA PRO A 494 9.94 23.69 -12.82
C PRO A 494 10.09 25.20 -13.11
N ALA A 495 10.20 25.54 -14.39
CA ALA A 495 10.24 26.95 -14.80
C ALA A 495 8.94 27.70 -14.45
N GLN A 496 9.07 28.94 -13.96
CA GLN A 496 7.96 29.81 -13.53
C GLN A 496 6.84 29.95 -14.58
N LYS A 497 7.22 30.00 -15.87
CA LYS A 497 6.30 30.13 -17.01
C LYS A 497 5.15 29.10 -17.03
N HIS A 498 5.36 27.91 -16.47
CA HIS A 498 4.33 26.86 -16.47
C HIS A 498 3.20 27.20 -15.50
N PHE A 499 3.52 27.84 -14.37
CA PHE A 499 2.55 28.34 -13.40
C PHE A 499 1.90 29.63 -13.92
N ASP A 500 2.67 30.55 -14.50
CA ASP A 500 2.18 31.83 -15.02
C ASP A 500 1.14 31.67 -16.13
N ALA A 501 1.27 30.62 -16.95
CA ALA A 501 0.37 30.38 -18.07
C ALA A 501 -1.11 30.28 -17.66
N ILE A 502 -1.41 29.68 -16.50
CA ILE A 502 -2.78 29.52 -16.02
C ILE A 502 -3.26 30.68 -15.13
N LYS A 503 -2.36 31.62 -14.77
CA LYS A 503 -2.69 32.85 -14.03
C LYS A 503 -3.29 33.94 -14.92
N THR A 504 -3.18 33.81 -16.24
CA THR A 504 -3.71 34.79 -17.21
C THR A 504 -5.24 34.80 -17.36
N GLY A 505 -5.93 33.85 -16.71
CA GLY A 505 -7.38 33.69 -16.83
C GLY A 505 -7.82 32.96 -18.11
N SER A 506 -9.13 32.73 -18.27
CA SER A 506 -9.72 32.03 -19.42
C SER A 506 -10.31 32.95 -20.49
N GLY A 507 -10.20 34.28 -20.31
CA GLY A 507 -10.84 35.25 -21.19
C GLY A 507 -12.34 34.98 -21.28
N LYS A 508 -12.92 34.98 -22.49
CA LYS A 508 -14.36 34.76 -22.68
C LYS A 508 -14.83 33.29 -22.54
N GLN A 509 -13.91 32.33 -22.40
CA GLN A 509 -14.25 30.92 -22.32
C GLN A 509 -14.42 30.49 -20.86
N LYS A 510 -15.38 29.61 -20.59
CA LYS A 510 -15.48 28.95 -19.27
C LYS A 510 -14.57 27.73 -19.24
N VAL A 511 -13.82 27.56 -18.15
CA VAL A 511 -12.83 26.48 -17.98
C VAL A 511 -12.97 25.92 -16.57
N ALA A 512 -13.05 24.59 -16.47
CA ALA A 512 -13.12 23.92 -15.18
C ALA A 512 -11.73 23.87 -14.51
N THR A 513 -11.66 23.86 -13.18
CA THR A 513 -10.38 23.80 -12.45
C THR A 513 -9.58 22.54 -12.79
N THR A 514 -10.25 21.41 -13.07
CA THR A 514 -9.60 20.18 -13.58
C THR A 514 -8.86 20.45 -14.89
N MET A 515 -9.48 21.17 -15.84
CA MET A 515 -8.88 21.47 -17.14
C MET A 515 -7.68 22.42 -17.00
N ALA A 516 -7.77 23.42 -16.10
CA ALA A 516 -6.67 24.33 -15.82
C ALA A 516 -5.45 23.59 -15.24
N LEU A 517 -5.68 22.71 -14.24
CA LEU A 517 -4.65 21.87 -13.65
C LEU A 517 -4.00 20.94 -14.68
N VAL A 518 -4.80 20.23 -15.48
CA VAL A 518 -4.28 19.30 -16.49
C VAL A 518 -3.48 20.01 -17.58
N ARG A 519 -3.87 21.22 -17.98
CA ARG A 519 -3.07 22.06 -18.88
C ARG A 519 -1.70 22.36 -18.29
N MET A 520 -1.63 22.76 -17.02
CA MET A 520 -0.37 23.01 -16.32
C MET A 520 0.50 21.75 -16.20
N ILE A 521 -0.08 20.60 -15.84
CA ILE A 521 0.63 19.30 -15.80
C ILE A 521 1.19 18.95 -17.18
N LYS A 522 0.40 19.10 -18.24
CA LYS A 522 0.83 18.82 -19.62
C LYS A 522 2.00 19.70 -20.05
N ASP A 523 2.03 20.97 -19.64
CA ASP A 523 3.12 21.88 -19.97
C ASP A 523 4.37 21.58 -19.12
N MET A 524 4.21 21.20 -17.85
CA MET A 524 5.31 20.70 -17.02
C MET A 524 5.93 19.40 -17.55
N VAL A 525 5.12 18.45 -18.04
CA VAL A 525 5.60 17.19 -18.66
C VAL A 525 6.51 17.47 -19.87
N LYS A 526 6.31 18.58 -20.58
CA LYS A 526 7.14 19.00 -21.72
C LYS A 526 8.40 19.77 -21.29
N ASP A 527 8.56 20.07 -20.01
CA ASP A 527 9.77 20.72 -19.50
C ASP A 527 11.00 19.82 -19.74
N LYS A 528 12.06 20.38 -20.29
CA LYS A 528 13.26 19.61 -20.66
C LYS A 528 14.10 19.18 -19.47
N GLU A 529 14.08 19.92 -18.37
CA GLU A 529 14.89 19.67 -17.18
C GLU A 529 14.10 18.96 -16.07
N PHE A 530 12.78 19.19 -16.01
CA PHE A 530 11.92 18.63 -14.97
C PHE A 530 10.91 17.61 -15.48
N GLY A 531 10.49 17.69 -16.74
CA GLY A 531 9.29 17.01 -17.24
C GLY A 531 9.32 15.49 -17.13
N TYR A 532 10.50 14.86 -17.22
CA TYR A 532 10.64 13.42 -17.03
C TYR A 532 10.35 12.95 -15.60
N ARG A 533 10.39 13.86 -14.61
CA ARG A 533 10.08 13.58 -13.19
C ARG A 533 8.59 13.56 -12.91
N VAL A 534 7.79 14.23 -13.74
CA VAL A 534 6.33 14.31 -13.57
C VAL A 534 5.71 12.99 -14.02
N VAL A 535 4.97 12.32 -13.14
CA VAL A 535 4.33 11.03 -13.42
C VAL A 535 2.83 11.14 -13.20
N PRO A 536 2.03 11.37 -14.26
CA PRO A 536 0.58 11.30 -14.15
C PRO A 536 0.11 9.85 -13.96
N ILE A 537 -0.74 9.61 -12.97
CA ILE A 537 -1.30 8.30 -12.60
C ILE A 537 -2.82 8.37 -12.73
N ILE A 538 -3.42 7.39 -13.41
CA ILE A 538 -4.84 7.42 -13.80
C ILE A 538 -5.48 6.03 -13.58
N PRO A 539 -6.56 5.92 -12.80
CA PRO A 539 -7.35 4.70 -12.67
C PRO A 539 -8.42 4.66 -13.76
N ASP A 540 -8.01 4.27 -14.98
CA ASP A 540 -8.87 4.19 -16.16
C ASP A 540 -9.28 5.55 -16.76
N GLU A 541 -10.16 6.30 -16.09
CA GLU A 541 -10.86 7.40 -16.77
C GLU A 541 -10.00 8.65 -17.03
N ALA A 542 -9.29 8.68 -18.16
CA ALA A 542 -8.47 9.82 -18.57
C ALA A 542 -9.26 10.91 -19.29
N ARG A 543 -10.32 10.55 -20.03
CA ARG A 543 -11.09 11.48 -20.88
C ARG A 543 -11.92 12.43 -20.04
N THR A 544 -12.53 11.93 -18.96
CA THR A 544 -13.25 12.75 -17.97
C THR A 544 -12.41 13.93 -17.46
N PHE A 545 -11.09 13.74 -17.34
CA PHE A 545 -10.17 14.75 -16.83
C PHE A 545 -9.40 15.50 -17.93
N GLY A 546 -9.57 15.13 -19.21
CA GLY A 546 -8.82 15.71 -20.35
C GLY A 546 -7.35 15.29 -20.43
N LEU A 547 -6.98 14.19 -19.77
CA LEU A 547 -5.62 13.62 -19.78
C LEU A 547 -5.31 12.83 -21.05
N ASP A 548 -6.34 12.39 -21.78
CA ASP A 548 -6.26 11.74 -23.08
C ASP A 548 -5.51 12.60 -24.13
N ALA A 549 -5.53 13.92 -23.96
CA ALA A 549 -4.73 14.86 -24.74
C ALA A 549 -3.20 14.67 -24.60
N MET A 550 -2.74 13.80 -23.69
CA MET A 550 -1.35 13.38 -23.55
C MET A 550 -1.07 11.97 -24.12
N PHE A 551 -2.07 11.16 -24.47
CA PHE A 551 -1.87 9.82 -25.01
C PHE A 551 -0.96 9.78 -26.24
N PRO A 552 -1.10 10.67 -27.24
CA PRO A 552 -0.25 10.61 -28.44
C PRO A 552 1.22 10.94 -28.15
N THR A 553 1.47 11.86 -27.22
CA THR A 553 2.81 12.41 -26.95
C THR A 553 3.52 11.71 -25.80
N ALA A 554 2.88 11.65 -24.63
CA ALA A 554 3.44 11.07 -23.41
C ALA A 554 3.28 9.54 -23.38
N LYS A 555 2.22 9.03 -24.00
CA LYS A 555 1.86 7.60 -24.09
C LYS A 555 1.67 6.95 -22.72
N ILE A 556 1.01 5.79 -22.73
CA ILE A 556 0.78 4.97 -21.54
C ILE A 556 1.94 4.00 -21.37
N PHE A 557 2.48 3.92 -20.16
CA PHE A 557 3.53 2.98 -19.85
C PHE A 557 2.97 1.56 -19.83
N ASN A 558 3.56 0.70 -20.66
CA ASN A 558 3.31 -0.73 -20.67
C ASN A 558 4.63 -1.44 -20.98
N THR A 559 5.00 -2.42 -20.16
CA THR A 559 6.26 -3.18 -20.28
C THR A 559 6.42 -3.92 -21.61
N LEU A 560 5.32 -4.21 -22.30
CA LEU A 560 5.32 -4.90 -23.60
C LEU A 560 5.05 -3.93 -24.76
N GLY A 561 4.62 -2.69 -24.47
CA GLY A 561 4.10 -1.76 -25.46
C GLY A 561 2.76 -2.20 -26.06
N GLN A 562 2.37 -1.61 -27.19
CA GLN A 562 1.09 -1.90 -27.84
C GLN A 562 1.24 -2.96 -28.93
N HIS A 563 0.55 -4.11 -28.77
CA HIS A 563 0.57 -5.23 -29.73
C HIS A 563 -0.73 -5.41 -30.52
N TYR A 564 -1.60 -4.39 -30.53
CA TYR A 564 -2.87 -4.37 -31.24
C TYR A 564 -3.08 -3.01 -31.90
N THR A 565 -3.99 -2.94 -32.88
CA THR A 565 -4.45 -1.66 -33.45
C THR A 565 -5.56 -1.10 -32.57
N ALA A 566 -5.35 0.08 -31.99
CA ALA A 566 -6.37 0.76 -31.18
C ALA A 566 -7.59 1.12 -32.03
N VAL A 567 -8.79 1.03 -31.45
CA VAL A 567 -10.04 1.39 -32.14
C VAL A 567 -10.04 2.86 -32.56
N ASP A 568 -9.41 3.73 -31.78
CA ASP A 568 -9.31 5.17 -32.01
C ASP A 568 -7.99 5.60 -32.69
N HIS A 569 -7.26 4.69 -33.34
CA HIS A 569 -5.96 4.99 -33.95
C HIS A 569 -5.98 6.07 -35.05
N GLU A 570 -7.16 6.36 -35.64
CA GLU A 570 -7.35 7.46 -36.61
C GLU A 570 -7.71 8.80 -35.94
N MET A 571 -7.98 8.81 -34.63
CA MET A 571 -8.35 10.01 -33.88
C MET A 571 -7.11 10.77 -33.39
N LEU A 572 -7.20 12.10 -33.26
CA LEU A 572 -6.11 12.94 -32.78
C LEU A 572 -5.63 12.60 -31.36
N LEU A 573 -6.53 12.09 -30.50
CA LEU A 573 -6.27 11.74 -29.11
C LEU A 573 -6.19 10.21 -28.90
N SER A 574 -5.69 9.49 -29.91
CA SER A 574 -5.66 8.01 -29.93
C SER A 574 -4.96 7.41 -28.70
N TYR A 575 -5.54 6.36 -28.15
CA TYR A 575 -4.93 5.56 -27.08
C TYR A 575 -3.64 4.87 -27.55
N LYS A 576 -2.54 5.06 -26.81
CA LYS A 576 -1.21 4.56 -27.21
C LYS A 576 -0.39 4.06 -26.04
N GLU A 577 0.03 2.80 -26.11
CA GLU A 577 0.90 2.15 -25.13
C GLU A 577 2.35 2.05 -25.63
N SER A 578 3.31 2.12 -24.72
CA SER A 578 4.73 2.13 -25.03
C SER A 578 5.57 1.74 -23.80
N THR A 579 6.67 1.04 -24.02
CA THR A 579 7.71 0.82 -22.98
C THR A 579 8.31 2.14 -22.51
N LYS A 580 8.43 3.11 -23.42
CA LYS A 580 8.82 4.50 -23.09
C LYS A 580 7.65 5.41 -22.65
N GLY A 581 6.47 4.87 -22.33
CA GLY A 581 5.32 5.66 -21.93
C GLY A 581 5.52 6.37 -20.58
N GLN A 582 4.90 7.53 -20.40
CA GLN A 582 5.04 8.35 -19.19
C GLN A 582 3.82 8.30 -18.28
N LEU A 583 2.64 8.06 -18.83
CA LEU A 583 1.41 7.95 -18.05
C LEU A 583 1.34 6.55 -17.42
N MET A 584 1.13 6.48 -16.10
CA MET A 584 0.85 5.22 -15.42
C MET A 584 -0.66 5.01 -15.37
N HIS A 585 -1.18 4.30 -16.37
CA HIS A 585 -2.60 3.93 -16.46
C HIS A 585 -2.81 2.57 -15.79
N THR A 586 -3.54 2.53 -14.68
CA THR A 586 -3.66 1.33 -13.85
C THR A 586 -4.92 0.52 -14.11
N GLY A 587 -5.87 1.08 -14.89
CA GLY A 587 -7.22 0.52 -15.05
C GLY A 587 -8.12 0.84 -13.84
N ILE A 588 -9.26 0.16 -13.72
CA ILE A 588 -10.24 0.40 -12.64
C ILE A 588 -9.72 -0.18 -11.32
N THR A 589 -8.76 0.52 -10.71
CA THR A 589 -8.15 0.14 -9.44
C THR A 589 -7.54 1.35 -8.74
N GLU A 590 -8.32 1.99 -7.87
CA GLU A 590 -7.79 3.06 -7.01
C GLU A 590 -6.73 2.51 -6.06
N SER A 591 -6.88 1.25 -5.61
CA SER A 591 -5.89 0.60 -4.76
C SER A 591 -4.53 0.44 -5.45
N GLY A 592 -4.54 0.02 -6.71
CA GLY A 592 -3.34 -0.05 -7.52
C GLY A 592 -2.73 1.32 -7.83
N SER A 593 -3.57 2.32 -8.09
CA SER A 593 -3.11 3.71 -8.28
C SER A 593 -2.48 4.32 -7.03
N THR A 594 -3.03 4.07 -5.84
CA THR A 594 -2.42 4.53 -4.58
C THR A 594 -1.08 3.82 -4.32
N ALA A 595 -0.96 2.53 -4.68
CA ALA A 595 0.33 1.81 -4.62
C ALA A 595 1.35 2.38 -5.61
N ALA A 596 0.94 2.72 -6.84
CA ALA A 596 1.78 3.43 -7.82
C ALA A 596 2.21 4.80 -7.30
N PHE A 597 1.28 5.59 -6.75
CA PHE A 597 1.53 6.89 -6.16
C PHE A 597 2.59 6.80 -5.06
N THR A 598 2.49 5.78 -4.19
CA THR A 598 3.46 5.54 -3.13
C THR A 598 4.85 5.23 -3.70
N ALA A 599 4.95 4.29 -4.65
CA ALA A 599 6.23 3.89 -5.25
C ALA A 599 6.95 5.06 -5.95
N VAL A 600 6.19 5.88 -6.69
CA VAL A 600 6.73 7.10 -7.33
C VAL A 600 7.11 8.14 -6.28
N GLY A 601 6.21 8.42 -5.34
CA GLY A 601 6.37 9.46 -4.33
C GLY A 601 7.49 9.20 -3.33
N THR A 602 7.94 7.95 -3.18
CA THR A 602 9.07 7.58 -2.32
C THR A 602 10.35 7.29 -3.11
N SER A 603 10.34 7.48 -4.43
CA SER A 603 11.50 7.25 -5.32
C SER A 603 12.75 8.04 -4.91
N TYR A 604 12.58 9.20 -4.28
CA TYR A 604 13.68 10.02 -3.75
C TYR A 604 14.52 9.27 -2.69
N ALA A 605 13.91 8.35 -1.95
CA ALA A 605 14.58 7.52 -0.94
C ALA A 605 14.90 6.12 -1.48
N THR A 606 13.92 5.44 -2.09
CA THR A 606 14.09 4.07 -2.57
C THR A 606 15.13 3.98 -3.67
N HIS A 607 15.11 4.95 -4.59
CA HIS A 607 15.93 5.00 -5.80
C HIS A 607 16.92 6.15 -5.82
N GLY A 608 16.88 7.08 -4.86
CA GLY A 608 17.74 8.26 -4.85
C GLY A 608 17.41 9.28 -5.94
N ILE A 609 16.24 9.13 -6.61
CA ILE A 609 15.81 10.01 -7.69
C ILE A 609 14.42 10.57 -7.35
N PRO A 610 14.32 11.87 -7.07
CA PRO A 610 13.04 12.52 -6.82
C PRO A 610 12.14 12.51 -8.06
N MET A 611 10.93 12.00 -7.88
CA MET A 611 9.89 11.86 -8.91
C MET A 611 8.58 12.37 -8.33
N VAL A 612 7.75 12.99 -9.17
CA VAL A 612 6.57 13.77 -8.75
C VAL A 612 5.30 13.12 -9.30
N PRO A 613 4.58 12.32 -8.48
CA PRO A 613 3.34 11.73 -8.92
C PRO A 613 2.20 12.76 -8.87
N PHE A 614 1.37 12.75 -9.92
CA PHE A 614 0.07 13.40 -9.97
C PHE A 614 -0.98 12.32 -10.16
N TYR A 615 -1.63 11.90 -9.07
CA TYR A 615 -2.67 10.88 -9.09
C TYR A 615 -4.05 11.54 -9.19
N ILE A 616 -4.72 11.39 -10.34
CA ILE A 616 -6.00 12.06 -10.64
C ILE A 616 -7.11 11.02 -10.78
N PHE A 617 -8.20 11.21 -10.02
CA PHE A 617 -9.31 10.25 -9.92
C PHE A 617 -10.60 10.96 -9.45
N TYR A 618 -11.74 10.28 -9.51
CA TYR A 618 -13.00 10.77 -8.92
C TYR A 618 -12.84 10.90 -7.40
N SER A 619 -12.93 12.10 -6.83
CA SER A 619 -12.55 12.37 -5.42
C SER A 619 -13.17 11.42 -4.38
N MET A 620 -14.41 10.98 -4.62
CA MET A 620 -15.12 9.98 -3.82
C MET A 620 -14.34 8.67 -3.62
N PHE A 621 -13.57 8.23 -4.62
CA PHE A 621 -12.83 6.97 -4.60
C PHE A 621 -11.37 7.14 -4.14
N GLY A 622 -11.04 8.27 -3.51
CA GLY A 622 -9.76 8.50 -2.86
C GLY A 622 -9.76 7.96 -1.44
N PHE A 623 -9.72 8.87 -0.47
CA PHE A 623 -9.61 8.54 0.95
C PHE A 623 -10.72 7.62 1.47
N GLN A 624 -11.94 7.69 0.93
CA GLN A 624 -13.00 6.75 1.31
C GLN A 624 -12.71 5.32 0.87
N ARG A 625 -12.05 5.12 -0.29
CA ARG A 625 -11.81 3.78 -0.85
C ARG A 625 -10.46 3.20 -0.45
N THR A 626 -9.41 4.04 -0.37
CA THR A 626 -8.02 3.60 -0.17
C THR A 626 -7.33 4.34 0.98
N GLY A 627 -8.09 4.81 1.97
CA GLY A 627 -7.58 5.59 3.11
C GLY A 627 -6.41 4.95 3.87
N ASP A 628 -6.46 3.64 4.11
CA ASP A 628 -5.36 2.93 4.79
C ASP A 628 -4.07 2.87 3.95
N GLN A 629 -4.19 2.81 2.61
CA GLN A 629 -3.03 2.91 1.73
C GLN A 629 -2.43 4.33 1.72
N PHE A 630 -3.24 5.38 1.82
CA PHE A 630 -2.72 6.74 2.01
C PHE A 630 -2.07 6.93 3.40
N TRP A 631 -2.54 6.22 4.42
CA TRP A 631 -1.86 6.18 5.72
C TRP A 631 -0.49 5.50 5.61
N ALA A 632 -0.42 4.36 4.93
CA ALA A 632 0.86 3.69 4.63
C ALA A 632 1.79 4.57 3.78
N ALA A 633 1.27 5.30 2.78
CA ALA A 633 2.04 6.25 1.98
C ALA A 633 2.63 7.37 2.85
N ALA A 634 1.86 7.89 3.81
CA ALA A 634 2.32 8.88 4.78
C ALA A 634 3.44 8.33 5.68
N ASP A 635 3.31 7.09 6.18
CA ASP A 635 4.36 6.43 6.97
C ASP A 635 5.62 6.15 6.14
N GLN A 636 5.47 5.81 4.85
CA GLN A 636 6.58 5.68 3.92
C GLN A 636 7.19 7.03 3.50
N MET A 637 6.60 8.15 3.95
CA MET A 637 7.00 9.53 3.62
C MET A 637 6.92 9.81 2.12
N ALA A 638 5.83 9.36 1.47
CA ALA A 638 5.54 9.69 0.09
C ALA A 638 5.37 11.21 -0.09
N ARG A 639 5.89 11.72 -1.21
CA ARG A 639 5.76 13.11 -1.65
C ARG A 639 5.04 13.14 -2.99
N GLY A 640 4.03 13.99 -3.15
CA GLY A 640 3.30 14.12 -4.41
C GLY A 640 1.93 14.75 -4.29
N PHE A 641 1.19 14.72 -5.41
CA PHE A 641 -0.13 15.34 -5.55
C PHE A 641 -1.23 14.29 -5.76
N ILE A 642 -2.18 14.29 -4.84
CA ILE A 642 -3.44 13.55 -4.86
C ILE A 642 -4.50 14.51 -5.37
N ILE A 643 -5.11 14.24 -6.51
CA ILE A 643 -6.06 15.13 -7.17
C ILE A 643 -7.44 14.48 -7.17
N GLY A 644 -8.28 14.90 -6.25
CA GLY A 644 -9.69 14.54 -6.21
C GLY A 644 -10.45 15.36 -7.25
N ALA A 645 -10.50 14.86 -8.48
CA ALA A 645 -11.24 15.48 -9.56
C ALA A 645 -12.74 15.19 -9.46
N THR A 646 -13.53 15.96 -10.19
CA THR A 646 -15.01 15.90 -10.17
C THR A 646 -15.58 16.01 -8.74
N ALA A 647 -14.89 16.75 -7.87
CA ALA A 647 -15.26 16.90 -6.47
C ALA A 647 -16.56 17.68 -6.28
N GLY A 648 -17.10 17.60 -5.06
CA GLY A 648 -18.25 18.37 -4.63
C GLY A 648 -19.57 17.60 -4.74
N ARG A 649 -20.44 17.76 -3.73
CA ARG A 649 -21.72 17.06 -3.63
C ARG A 649 -22.67 17.46 -4.76
N THR A 650 -22.64 18.72 -5.19
CA THR A 650 -23.60 19.26 -6.17
C THR A 650 -23.00 19.46 -7.56
N THR A 651 -21.69 19.33 -7.72
CA THR A 651 -21.01 19.56 -9.00
C THR A 651 -21.12 18.36 -9.95
N LEU A 652 -21.02 17.13 -9.46
CA LEU A 652 -21.10 15.90 -10.27
C LEU A 652 -22.53 15.29 -10.31
N THR A 653 -23.56 16.09 -10.05
CA THR A 653 -24.93 15.66 -9.70
C THR A 653 -25.52 14.54 -10.55
N GLY A 654 -25.32 14.52 -11.87
CA GLY A 654 -25.84 13.46 -12.74
C GLY A 654 -25.47 12.02 -12.33
N GLU A 655 -24.29 11.82 -11.74
CA GLU A 655 -23.76 10.48 -11.37
C GLU A 655 -24.44 9.85 -10.13
N GLY A 656 -25.07 10.66 -9.29
CA GLY A 656 -25.85 10.18 -8.14
C GLY A 656 -25.04 9.65 -6.96
N LEU A 657 -25.76 9.04 -6.01
CA LEU A 657 -25.38 8.84 -4.60
C LEU A 657 -23.92 8.43 -4.35
N GLN A 658 -23.38 7.47 -5.10
CA GLN A 658 -22.04 6.91 -4.84
C GLN A 658 -20.88 7.69 -5.48
N HIS A 659 -21.13 8.80 -6.17
CA HIS A 659 -20.09 9.63 -6.80
C HIS A 659 -20.01 11.04 -6.22
N LEU A 660 -21.12 11.55 -5.67
CA LEU A 660 -21.24 12.93 -5.19
C LEU A 660 -20.47 13.12 -3.89
N ASP A 661 -19.24 13.62 -3.98
CA ASP A 661 -18.34 13.78 -2.85
C ASP A 661 -18.52 15.11 -2.14
N GLY A 662 -19.17 15.07 -0.97
CA GLY A 662 -19.25 16.20 -0.05
C GLY A 662 -18.53 15.97 1.28
N HIS A 663 -17.55 15.06 1.36
CA HIS A 663 -16.91 14.73 2.65
C HIS A 663 -15.44 14.27 2.59
N SER A 664 -14.84 14.07 1.42
CA SER A 664 -13.45 13.59 1.33
C SER A 664 -12.41 14.46 2.04
N PRO A 665 -12.52 15.80 2.15
CA PRO A 665 -11.60 16.60 2.97
C PRO A 665 -11.64 16.22 4.45
N VAL A 666 -12.82 15.82 4.97
CA VAL A 666 -12.98 15.37 6.36
C VAL A 666 -12.16 14.10 6.59
N ILE A 667 -12.31 13.10 5.73
CA ILE A 667 -11.55 11.85 5.82
C ILE A 667 -10.06 12.11 5.63
N ALA A 668 -9.69 12.92 4.63
CA ALA A 668 -8.29 13.26 4.35
C ALA A 668 -7.62 13.97 5.55
N SER A 669 -8.37 14.78 6.31
CA SER A 669 -7.85 15.55 7.44
C SER A 669 -7.32 14.70 8.58
N THR A 670 -7.77 13.44 8.68
CA THR A 670 -7.29 12.50 9.71
C THR A 670 -5.86 12.04 9.46
N ASN A 671 -5.31 12.22 8.24
CA ASN A 671 -3.93 11.89 7.91
C ASN A 671 -3.01 13.13 8.09
N PRO A 672 -2.09 13.12 9.07
CA PRO A 672 -1.25 14.30 9.37
C PRO A 672 -0.31 14.74 8.24
N ALA A 673 0.06 13.84 7.35
CA ALA A 673 0.95 14.15 6.23
C ALA A 673 0.20 14.71 5.01
N THR A 674 -1.13 14.77 5.04
CA THR A 674 -1.93 15.26 3.90
C THR A 674 -2.23 16.74 4.05
N VAL A 675 -1.76 17.58 3.13
CA VAL A 675 -2.03 19.02 3.04
C VAL A 675 -3.21 19.23 2.09
N ILE A 676 -4.32 19.78 2.57
CA ILE A 676 -5.61 19.74 1.85
C ILE A 676 -5.94 21.11 1.29
N TYR A 677 -6.31 21.19 0.02
CA TYR A 677 -6.78 22.41 -0.63
C TYR A 677 -8.07 22.17 -1.43
N ASP A 678 -8.91 23.19 -1.46
CA ASP A 678 -10.14 23.30 -2.26
C ASP A 678 -10.17 24.62 -3.04
N PRO A 679 -9.29 24.78 -4.05
CA PRO A 679 -9.14 26.01 -4.81
C PRO A 679 -10.32 26.26 -5.76
N ALA A 680 -10.71 27.52 -5.87
CA ALA A 680 -11.75 27.97 -6.79
C ALA A 680 -11.21 28.34 -8.17
N TYR A 681 -10.03 28.97 -8.20
CA TYR A 681 -9.50 29.60 -9.42
C TYR A 681 -8.17 29.03 -9.89
N ALA A 682 -7.91 29.14 -11.20
CA ALA A 682 -6.69 28.66 -11.84
C ALA A 682 -5.41 29.28 -11.27
N TYR A 683 -5.43 30.57 -10.91
CA TYR A 683 -4.26 31.22 -10.30
C TYR A 683 -3.97 30.70 -8.89
N GLU A 684 -4.99 30.30 -8.11
CA GLU A 684 -4.81 29.67 -6.80
C GLU A 684 -4.12 28.31 -6.95
N ILE A 685 -4.58 27.50 -7.92
CA ILE A 685 -3.95 26.22 -8.26
C ILE A 685 -2.47 26.41 -8.63
N ALA A 686 -2.15 27.45 -9.40
CA ALA A 686 -0.77 27.75 -9.78
C ALA A 686 0.14 27.96 -8.56
N HIS A 687 -0.30 28.79 -7.61
CA HIS A 687 0.43 29.04 -6.37
C HIS A 687 0.54 27.79 -5.52
N ILE A 688 -0.56 27.07 -5.31
CA ILE A 688 -0.60 25.87 -4.45
C ILE A 688 0.31 24.77 -4.99
N VAL A 689 0.28 24.49 -6.29
CA VAL A 689 1.14 23.46 -6.88
C VAL A 689 2.60 23.90 -6.90
N GLN A 690 2.87 25.18 -7.17
CA GLN A 690 4.23 25.73 -7.10
C GLN A 690 4.81 25.62 -5.68
N ASP A 691 4.03 25.99 -4.67
CA ASP A 691 4.38 25.86 -3.26
C ASP A 691 4.62 24.39 -2.89
N GLY A 692 3.71 23.49 -3.27
CA GLY A 692 3.83 22.07 -2.96
C GLY A 692 5.09 21.43 -3.58
N ILE A 693 5.42 21.77 -4.83
CA ILE A 693 6.65 21.31 -5.46
C ILE A 693 7.88 21.85 -4.71
N THR A 694 7.86 23.13 -4.35
CA THR A 694 8.96 23.78 -3.62
C THR A 694 9.14 23.17 -2.23
N ARG A 695 8.07 22.96 -1.48
CA ARG A 695 8.10 22.34 -0.15
C ARG A 695 8.63 20.91 -0.20
N MET A 696 8.08 20.08 -1.09
CA MET A 696 8.41 18.65 -1.15
C MET A 696 9.77 18.35 -1.78
N TYR A 697 10.22 19.16 -2.75
CA TYR A 697 11.40 18.85 -3.58
C TYR A 697 12.45 19.96 -3.65
N GLY A 698 12.19 21.10 -3.02
CA GLY A 698 13.17 22.18 -2.86
C GLY A 698 14.26 21.84 -1.84
N ASP A 699 15.08 22.84 -1.52
CA ASP A 699 16.24 22.70 -0.64
C ASP A 699 15.89 22.63 0.86
N GLY A 700 14.62 22.77 1.22
CA GLY A 700 14.14 22.75 2.61
C GLY A 700 14.48 24.02 3.41
N SER A 701 14.90 25.10 2.75
CA SER A 701 15.27 26.36 3.39
C SER A 701 14.09 27.09 4.06
N ASP A 702 12.86 26.73 3.72
CA ASP A 702 11.63 27.27 4.32
C ASP A 702 11.28 26.66 5.69
N GLY A 703 12.02 25.63 6.13
CA GLY A 703 11.84 24.97 7.43
C GLY A 703 10.56 24.14 7.55
N ARG A 704 9.76 23.99 6.47
CA ARG A 704 8.52 23.20 6.50
C ARG A 704 8.82 21.72 6.31
N ASP A 705 7.97 20.86 6.89
CA ASP A 705 8.05 19.42 6.67
C ASP A 705 7.89 19.09 5.18
N GLN A 706 8.92 18.49 4.57
CA GLN A 706 8.94 18.09 3.17
C GLN A 706 8.22 16.76 2.94
N ASP A 707 8.02 15.94 3.98
CA ASP A 707 7.46 14.60 3.92
C ASP A 707 5.93 14.64 4.01
N VAL A 708 5.31 15.38 3.08
CA VAL A 708 3.87 15.58 2.96
C VAL A 708 3.35 15.23 1.57
N MET A 709 2.04 15.01 1.47
CA MET A 709 1.29 14.78 0.24
C MET A 709 0.24 15.88 0.11
N TYR A 710 0.10 16.48 -1.06
CA TYR A 710 -0.89 17.52 -1.32
C TYR A 710 -2.17 16.90 -1.87
N TYR A 711 -3.31 17.09 -1.20
CA TYR A 711 -4.63 16.72 -1.67
C TYR A 711 -5.38 17.95 -2.19
N LEU A 712 -5.62 18.01 -3.50
CA LEU A 712 -6.38 19.09 -4.13
C LEU A 712 -7.70 18.53 -4.64
N THR A 713 -8.79 19.18 -4.26
CA THR A 713 -10.10 18.96 -4.89
C THR A 713 -10.26 19.87 -6.10
N VAL A 714 -10.67 19.31 -7.24
CA VAL A 714 -10.87 20.05 -8.48
C VAL A 714 -12.17 19.61 -9.16
N TYR A 715 -12.76 20.51 -9.93
CA TYR A 715 -14.15 20.43 -10.37
C TYR A 715 -14.25 20.24 -11.88
N ASN A 716 -15.36 19.65 -12.33
CA ASN A 716 -15.70 19.49 -13.74
C ASN A 716 -16.70 20.54 -14.24
N GLU A 717 -17.09 21.50 -13.39
CA GLU A 717 -17.92 22.62 -13.80
C GLU A 717 -17.07 23.71 -14.45
N PRO A 718 -17.34 24.07 -15.73
CA PRO A 718 -16.69 25.20 -16.36
C PRO A 718 -17.21 26.50 -15.75
N ILE A 719 -16.30 27.30 -15.18
CA ILE A 719 -16.57 28.66 -14.70
C ILE A 719 -15.68 29.66 -15.43
N HIS A 720 -15.99 30.94 -15.34
CA HIS A 720 -15.04 31.97 -15.78
C HIS A 720 -13.83 31.97 -14.84
N GLN A 721 -12.63 31.76 -15.39
CA GLN A 721 -11.39 31.81 -14.63
C GLN A 721 -10.82 33.23 -14.75
N PRO A 722 -10.88 34.07 -13.70
CA PRO A 722 -10.35 35.42 -13.76
C PRO A 722 -8.83 35.40 -13.90
N ALA A 723 -8.29 36.46 -14.50
CA ALA A 723 -6.86 36.72 -14.40
C ALA A 723 -6.47 36.98 -12.94
N GLU A 724 -5.26 36.59 -12.58
CA GLU A 724 -4.68 36.91 -11.27
C GLU A 724 -4.72 38.43 -11.02
N PRO A 725 -5.30 38.89 -9.90
CA PRO A 725 -5.27 40.30 -9.54
C PRO A 725 -3.84 40.81 -9.32
N GLU A 726 -3.54 42.06 -9.69
CA GLU A 726 -2.19 42.65 -9.54
C GLU A 726 -1.67 42.60 -8.08
N ASN A 727 -2.57 42.71 -7.10
CA ASN A 727 -2.25 42.70 -5.67
C ASN A 727 -2.76 41.43 -4.97
N VAL A 728 -2.73 40.29 -5.64
CA VAL A 728 -3.15 39.02 -5.05
C VAL A 728 -2.35 38.70 -3.78
N ASP A 729 -3.04 38.24 -2.74
CA ASP A 729 -2.39 37.76 -1.52
C ASP A 729 -1.96 36.29 -1.70
N ALA A 730 -0.82 36.10 -2.36
CA ALA A 730 -0.25 34.77 -2.59
C ALA A 730 0.03 34.01 -1.28
N ASP A 731 0.47 34.70 -0.22
CA ASP A 731 0.69 34.09 1.10
C ASP A 731 -0.63 33.62 1.71
N GLY A 732 -1.70 34.39 1.59
CA GLY A 732 -3.06 34.00 1.99
C GLY A 732 -3.59 32.78 1.23
N ILE A 733 -3.34 32.69 -0.08
CA ILE A 733 -3.69 31.50 -0.88
C ILE A 733 -3.01 30.25 -0.34
N ILE A 734 -1.73 30.33 0.04
CA ILE A 734 -0.99 29.18 0.59
C ILE A 734 -1.44 28.87 2.02
N LYS A 735 -1.64 29.89 2.87
CA LYS A 735 -2.07 29.71 4.26
C LYS A 735 -3.52 29.27 4.42
N GLY A 736 -4.36 29.50 3.41
CA GLY A 736 -5.69 28.91 3.30
C GLY A 736 -6.85 29.89 3.14
N ILE A 737 -6.62 31.21 3.13
CA ILE A 737 -7.68 32.22 2.94
C ILE A 737 -7.13 33.55 2.39
N HIS A 738 -7.82 34.14 1.42
CA HIS A 738 -7.56 35.51 0.95
C HIS A 738 -8.85 36.23 0.54
N GLN A 739 -8.85 37.56 0.64
CA GLN A 739 -10.01 38.39 0.27
C GLN A 739 -9.98 38.63 -1.25
N ILE A 740 -11.09 38.30 -1.92
CA ILE A 740 -11.22 38.50 -3.37
C ILE A 740 -12.13 39.67 -3.74
N GLN A 741 -13.00 40.10 -2.82
CA GLN A 741 -13.88 41.26 -2.97
C GLN A 741 -14.03 41.99 -1.62
N SER A 742 -13.84 43.30 -1.62
CA SER A 742 -14.03 44.21 -0.48
C SER A 742 -15.51 44.48 -0.21
N ASP A 743 -15.89 44.76 1.04
CA ASP A 743 -17.26 45.09 1.46
C ASP A 743 -17.61 46.58 1.22
N GLU A 744 -17.55 47.01 -0.04
CA GLU A 744 -17.85 48.38 -0.48
C GLU A 744 -19.35 48.70 -0.46
N GLY A 745 -19.72 49.85 0.12
CA GLY A 745 -21.09 50.36 0.15
C GLY A 745 -21.52 50.92 1.51
N GLU A 746 -22.73 51.49 1.55
CA GLU A 746 -23.43 51.88 2.78
C GLU A 746 -24.41 50.77 3.20
N GLY A 747 -24.64 50.61 4.51
CA GLY A 747 -25.60 49.62 5.05
C GLY A 747 -24.98 48.59 5.99
N PRO A 748 -25.76 47.60 6.47
CA PRO A 748 -25.24 46.47 7.25
C PRO A 748 -24.20 45.69 6.45
N ARG A 749 -23.21 45.13 7.15
CA ARG A 749 -22.08 44.40 6.55
C ARG A 749 -22.12 42.92 6.91
N VAL A 750 -21.68 42.06 6.01
CA VAL A 750 -21.46 40.63 6.25
C VAL A 750 -20.19 40.15 5.56
N GLN A 751 -19.61 39.05 6.03
CA GLN A 751 -18.45 38.42 5.42
C GLN A 751 -18.81 37.03 4.88
N LEU A 752 -18.60 36.80 3.58
CA LEU A 752 -18.90 35.54 2.90
C LEU A 752 -17.59 34.76 2.68
N LEU A 753 -17.49 33.57 3.26
CA LEU A 753 -16.34 32.67 3.14
C LEU A 753 -16.73 31.46 2.29
N ALA A 754 -16.06 31.22 1.18
CA ALA A 754 -16.36 30.05 0.35
C ALA A 754 -15.11 29.41 -0.24
N SER A 755 -15.21 28.15 -0.64
CA SER A 755 -14.13 27.39 -1.29
C SER A 755 -14.62 26.72 -2.56
N GLY A 756 -13.67 26.34 -3.43
CA GLY A 756 -13.98 25.63 -4.67
C GLY A 756 -15.03 26.32 -5.55
N VAL A 757 -15.96 25.54 -6.09
CA VAL A 757 -17.10 26.06 -6.87
C VAL A 757 -18.05 26.95 -6.08
N GLY A 758 -17.95 26.99 -4.74
CA GLY A 758 -18.75 27.86 -3.89
C GLY A 758 -18.37 29.34 -3.99
N VAL A 759 -17.16 29.67 -4.43
CA VAL A 759 -16.67 31.05 -4.48
C VAL A 759 -17.46 31.91 -5.48
N PRO A 760 -17.75 31.46 -6.71
CA PRO A 760 -18.70 32.14 -7.60
C PRO A 760 -20.08 32.38 -6.95
N TRP A 761 -20.61 31.41 -6.19
CA TRP A 761 -21.92 31.58 -5.53
C TRP A 761 -21.89 32.68 -4.46
N ALA A 762 -20.75 32.85 -3.78
CA ALA A 762 -20.55 33.94 -2.83
C ALA A 762 -20.49 35.31 -3.52
N ASN A 763 -19.91 35.40 -4.72
CA ASN A 763 -19.94 36.63 -5.53
C ASN A 763 -21.36 36.98 -5.98
N ASP A 764 -22.14 35.98 -6.42
CA ASP A 764 -23.55 36.17 -6.76
C ASP A 764 -24.37 36.59 -5.54
N ALA A 765 -24.14 35.95 -4.38
CA ALA A 765 -24.79 36.30 -3.14
C ALA A 765 -24.47 37.74 -2.69
N LYS A 766 -23.22 38.19 -2.86
CA LYS A 766 -22.83 39.58 -2.63
C LYS A 766 -23.64 40.54 -3.51
N ARG A 767 -23.74 40.26 -4.82
CA ARG A 767 -24.52 41.10 -5.74
C ARG A 767 -25.98 41.17 -5.29
N MET A 768 -26.59 40.03 -4.99
CA MET A 768 -27.98 39.94 -4.51
C MET A 768 -28.18 40.69 -3.18
N LEU A 769 -27.26 40.57 -2.22
CA LEU A 769 -27.30 41.31 -0.94
C LEU A 769 -27.28 42.83 -1.16
N ALA A 770 -26.45 43.32 -2.07
CA ALA A 770 -26.36 44.74 -2.38
C ALA A 770 -27.61 45.25 -3.12
N GLU A 771 -28.02 44.55 -4.18
CA GLU A 771 -29.12 44.97 -5.07
C GLU A 771 -30.49 44.84 -4.42
N ASP A 772 -30.76 43.73 -3.73
CA ASP A 772 -32.09 43.44 -3.19
C ASP A 772 -32.29 43.95 -1.76
N TRP A 773 -31.21 44.09 -0.97
CA TRP A 773 -31.31 44.31 0.48
C TRP A 773 -30.47 45.46 1.01
N GLY A 774 -29.65 46.13 0.19
CA GLY A 774 -28.75 47.19 0.65
C GLY A 774 -27.75 46.72 1.70
N VAL A 775 -27.34 45.45 1.64
CA VAL A 775 -26.35 44.84 2.53
C VAL A 775 -25.02 44.75 1.78
N SER A 776 -23.96 45.29 2.37
CA SER A 776 -22.61 45.17 1.83
C SER A 776 -21.98 43.84 2.25
N ALA A 777 -21.26 43.19 1.35
CA ALA A 777 -20.61 41.90 1.61
C ALA A 777 -19.16 41.86 1.13
N GLY A 778 -18.26 41.40 2.01
CA GLY A 778 -16.90 41.02 1.67
C GLY A 778 -16.87 39.55 1.27
N VAL A 779 -16.09 39.19 0.25
CA VAL A 779 -15.97 37.79 -0.21
C VAL A 779 -14.54 37.31 -0.03
N TRP A 780 -14.40 36.16 0.61
CA TRP A 780 -13.15 35.50 0.94
C TRP A 780 -13.11 34.13 0.27
N SER A 781 -12.05 33.88 -0.50
CA SER A 781 -11.74 32.54 -1.01
C SER A 781 -10.94 31.79 0.04
N VAL A 782 -11.51 30.71 0.55
CA VAL A 782 -10.90 29.81 1.53
C VAL A 782 -10.29 28.63 0.77
N THR A 783 -9.03 28.75 0.40
CA THR A 783 -8.32 27.71 -0.35
C THR A 783 -8.02 26.48 0.51
N SER A 784 -7.97 26.59 1.84
CA SER A 784 -7.80 25.45 2.75
C SER A 784 -8.41 25.65 4.14
N TRP A 785 -9.51 24.95 4.42
CA TRP A 785 -10.13 24.92 5.75
C TRP A 785 -9.24 24.25 6.81
N TYR A 786 -8.53 23.17 6.43
CA TYR A 786 -7.79 22.34 7.38
C TYR A 786 -6.36 22.83 7.64
N GLU A 787 -5.70 23.54 6.72
CA GLU A 787 -4.42 24.19 7.04
C GLU A 787 -4.63 25.36 8.00
N LEU A 788 -5.71 26.13 7.84
CA LEU A 788 -6.13 27.14 8.83
C LEU A 788 -6.38 26.52 10.20
N ARG A 789 -7.11 25.41 10.27
CA ARG A 789 -7.32 24.67 11.51
C ARG A 789 -6.00 24.19 12.13
N ARG A 790 -5.09 23.64 11.34
CA ARG A 790 -3.81 23.11 11.83
C ARG A 790 -2.90 24.20 12.37
N GLU A 791 -2.84 25.34 11.70
CA GLU A 791 -2.10 26.51 12.18
C GLU A 791 -2.69 27.03 13.49
N ALA A 792 -4.02 27.15 13.56
CA ALA A 792 -4.68 27.63 14.77
C ALA A 792 -4.54 26.67 15.96
N LEU A 793 -4.58 25.35 15.73
CA LEU A 793 -4.30 24.36 16.77
C LEU A 793 -2.86 24.42 17.28
N LYS A 794 -1.88 24.81 16.45
CA LYS A 794 -0.49 25.02 16.90
C LYS A 794 -0.39 26.25 17.79
N ALA A 795 -1.10 27.33 17.46
CA ALA A 795 -1.18 28.51 18.32
C ALA A 795 -1.86 28.17 19.66
N ASP A 796 -2.97 27.42 19.64
CA ASP A 796 -3.65 26.95 20.85
C ASP A 796 -2.75 26.06 21.73
N ASP A 797 -2.02 25.11 21.13
CA ASP A 797 -1.07 24.24 21.85
C ASP A 797 0.08 25.05 22.47
N HIS A 798 0.63 26.02 21.73
CA HIS A 798 1.62 26.94 22.27
C HIS A 798 1.06 27.72 23.48
N ASN A 799 -0.12 28.33 23.35
CA ASN A 799 -0.77 29.09 24.42
C ASN A 799 -1.11 28.23 25.64
N PHE A 800 -1.43 26.95 25.43
CA PHE A 800 -1.68 26.00 26.50
C PHE A 800 -0.39 25.63 27.26
N LEU A 801 0.72 25.43 26.55
CA LEU A 801 1.99 24.97 27.11
C LEU A 801 2.90 26.10 27.61
N HIS A 802 2.68 27.36 27.20
CA HIS A 802 3.50 28.53 27.51
C HIS A 802 2.64 29.69 28.05
N PRO A 803 1.93 29.52 29.19
CA PRO A 803 0.99 30.52 29.72
C PRO A 803 1.64 31.85 30.16
N GLU A 804 2.96 31.90 30.30
CA GLU A 804 3.75 33.09 30.64
C GLU A 804 4.19 33.91 29.42
N GLU A 805 4.13 33.34 28.22
CA GLU A 805 4.45 34.03 26.97
C GLU A 805 3.23 34.80 26.44
N GLU A 806 3.47 35.78 25.56
CA GLU A 806 2.37 36.50 24.92
C GLU A 806 1.56 35.52 24.04
N PRO A 807 0.23 35.43 24.23
CA PRO A 807 -0.59 34.49 23.48
C PRO A 807 -0.46 34.68 21.97
N GLN A 808 -0.14 33.61 21.26
CA GLN A 808 -0.16 33.57 19.81
C GLN A 808 -1.59 33.68 19.32
N VAL A 809 -1.84 34.62 18.41
CA VAL A 809 -3.12 34.77 17.74
C VAL A 809 -3.08 33.95 16.45
N PRO A 810 -4.03 33.02 16.20
CA PRO A 810 -4.08 32.26 14.96
C PRO A 810 -4.12 33.13 13.71
N TYR A 811 -3.49 32.68 12.62
CA TYR A 811 -3.45 33.41 11.34
C TYR A 811 -4.86 33.77 10.85
N LEU A 812 -5.81 32.84 10.92
CA LEU A 812 -7.20 33.08 10.52
C LEU A 812 -7.82 34.25 11.31
N THR A 813 -7.65 34.25 12.64
CA THR A 813 -8.14 35.32 13.50
C THR A 813 -7.49 36.64 13.11
N GLN A 814 -6.17 36.66 12.92
CA GLN A 814 -5.45 37.86 12.50
C GLN A 814 -5.89 38.38 11.13
N LYS A 815 -6.25 37.47 10.22
CA LYS A 815 -6.64 37.83 8.85
C LYS A 815 -8.04 38.43 8.80
N LEU A 816 -8.94 37.95 9.66
CA LEU A 816 -10.33 38.40 9.71
C LEU A 816 -10.56 39.53 10.73
N GLN A 817 -9.63 39.76 11.66
CA GLN A 817 -9.75 40.86 12.63
C GLN A 817 -9.87 42.21 11.90
N GLY A 818 -10.91 42.97 12.24
CA GLY A 818 -11.23 44.23 11.56
C GLY A 818 -12.29 44.12 10.47
N SER A 819 -12.69 42.91 10.07
CA SER A 819 -13.89 42.74 9.24
C SER A 819 -15.15 43.00 10.06
N GLU A 820 -16.12 43.72 9.50
CA GLU A 820 -17.37 44.05 10.18
C GLU A 820 -18.50 43.06 9.82
N GLY A 821 -19.36 42.77 10.81
CA GLY A 821 -20.55 41.95 10.66
C GLY A 821 -20.34 40.44 10.87
N PRO A 822 -21.41 39.65 10.73
CA PRO A 822 -21.34 38.20 10.89
C PRO A 822 -20.67 37.53 9.69
N PHE A 823 -20.10 36.35 9.96
CA PHE A 823 -19.44 35.50 8.98
C PHE A 823 -20.38 34.38 8.53
N VAL A 824 -20.57 34.22 7.23
CA VAL A 824 -21.35 33.15 6.62
C VAL A 824 -20.45 32.35 5.67
N SER A 825 -20.38 31.04 5.85
CA SER A 825 -19.60 30.16 4.99
C SER A 825 -20.43 29.14 4.24
N SER A 826 -19.95 28.79 3.04
CA SER A 826 -20.53 27.77 2.18
C SER A 826 -19.45 27.10 1.33
N SER A 827 -19.59 25.81 1.05
CA SER A 827 -18.83 25.11 0.01
C SER A 827 -19.66 23.95 -0.52
N ASP A 828 -19.12 23.19 -1.48
CA ASP A 828 -19.80 21.99 -2.00
C ASP A 828 -19.63 20.74 -1.10
N PHE A 829 -19.22 20.96 0.15
CA PHE A 829 -18.99 19.94 1.18
C PHE A 829 -19.92 20.12 2.38
N GLU A 830 -20.02 19.08 3.21
CA GLU A 830 -20.80 19.08 4.45
C GLU A 830 -20.30 20.09 5.48
N HIS A 831 -21.18 20.48 6.41
CA HIS A 831 -20.93 21.51 7.44
C HIS A 831 -19.62 21.27 8.22
N GLN A 832 -19.21 20.01 8.42
CA GLN A 832 -18.00 19.66 9.15
C GLN A 832 -16.73 20.29 8.57
N VAL A 833 -16.68 20.51 7.24
CA VAL A 833 -15.52 21.13 6.59
C VAL A 833 -15.41 22.59 7.00
N GLN A 834 -16.50 23.36 6.94
CA GLN A 834 -16.47 24.78 7.28
C GLN A 834 -16.50 25.00 8.81
N ASP A 835 -17.13 24.10 9.57
CA ASP A 835 -17.13 24.13 11.04
C ASP A 835 -15.76 23.85 11.64
N SER A 836 -14.83 23.27 10.87
CA SER A 836 -13.48 22.93 11.33
C SER A 836 -12.70 24.14 11.84
N ILE A 837 -13.06 25.36 11.43
CA ILE A 837 -12.39 26.61 11.82
C ILE A 837 -13.21 27.48 12.80
N ARG A 838 -14.41 27.05 13.21
CA ARG A 838 -15.39 27.84 13.97
C ARG A 838 -14.82 28.54 15.20
N GLN A 839 -13.90 27.89 15.93
CA GLN A 839 -13.33 28.41 17.18
C GLN A 839 -12.51 29.70 16.98
N TRP A 840 -11.93 29.90 15.79
CA TRP A 840 -10.97 30.99 15.53
C TRP A 840 -11.56 32.09 14.63
N ILE A 841 -12.87 32.08 14.38
CA ILE A 841 -13.57 33.19 13.73
C ILE A 841 -13.87 34.27 14.78
N PRO A 842 -13.49 35.55 14.58
CA PRO A 842 -13.59 36.60 15.61
C PRO A 842 -15.03 37.12 15.88
N GLY A 843 -16.04 36.62 15.17
CA GLY A 843 -17.43 37.04 15.29
C GLY A 843 -18.44 35.88 15.17
N ASN A 844 -19.73 36.20 15.05
CA ASN A 844 -20.75 35.18 14.86
C ASN A 844 -20.53 34.44 13.53
N TYR A 845 -20.52 33.11 13.59
CA TYR A 845 -20.20 32.27 12.44
C TYR A 845 -21.34 31.32 12.10
N TYR A 846 -21.78 31.37 10.85
CA TYR A 846 -22.88 30.58 10.30
C TYR A 846 -22.38 29.76 9.12
N THR A 847 -22.73 28.49 9.08
CA THR A 847 -22.34 27.56 8.02
C THR A 847 -23.57 27.15 7.20
N LEU A 848 -23.33 26.85 5.92
CA LEU A 848 -24.19 26.11 4.98
C LEU A 848 -23.35 24.96 4.42
N GLY A 849 -23.90 23.76 4.36
CA GLY A 849 -23.17 22.57 3.94
C GLY A 849 -24.05 21.52 3.28
N ALA A 850 -23.45 20.75 2.38
CA ALA A 850 -24.10 19.74 1.54
C ALA A 850 -24.21 18.36 2.24
N ASP A 851 -24.83 18.35 3.42
CA ASP A 851 -24.95 17.18 4.30
C ASP A 851 -25.96 16.16 3.79
N GLY A 852 -25.63 14.89 3.94
CA GLY A 852 -26.48 13.76 3.55
C GLY A 852 -26.05 13.09 2.26
N PHE A 853 -26.89 12.15 1.79
CA PHE A 853 -26.63 11.42 0.55
C PHE A 853 -26.91 12.30 -0.66
N GLY A 854 -26.04 12.20 -1.67
CA GLY A 854 -26.29 12.81 -2.97
C GLY A 854 -27.41 12.10 -3.74
N PHE A 855 -27.95 12.80 -4.74
CA PHE A 855 -28.98 12.32 -5.66
C PHE A 855 -28.75 12.88 -7.07
N SER A 856 -29.34 12.24 -8.08
CA SER A 856 -29.20 12.69 -9.47
C SER A 856 -30.18 13.80 -9.83
N ASP A 857 -29.66 14.97 -10.21
CA ASP A 857 -30.43 16.12 -10.68
C ASP A 857 -29.52 17.09 -11.47
N THR A 858 -30.03 18.27 -11.81
CA THR A 858 -29.26 19.41 -12.30
C THR A 858 -28.48 20.09 -11.16
N ARG A 859 -27.34 20.70 -11.46
CA ARG A 859 -26.53 21.43 -10.46
C ARG A 859 -27.32 22.49 -9.70
N PRO A 860 -28.12 23.38 -10.35
CA PRO A 860 -28.89 24.40 -9.63
C PRO A 860 -29.92 23.79 -8.66
N ALA A 861 -30.65 22.76 -9.10
CA ALA A 861 -31.64 22.09 -8.26
C ALA A 861 -30.99 21.41 -7.05
N ALA A 862 -29.86 20.73 -7.24
CA ALA A 862 -29.12 20.11 -6.15
C ALA A 862 -28.58 21.12 -5.15
N ARG A 863 -27.96 22.22 -5.60
CA ARG A 863 -27.48 23.31 -4.73
C ARG A 863 -28.62 23.92 -3.91
N ARG A 864 -29.78 24.11 -4.54
CA ARG A 864 -30.98 24.59 -3.87
C ARG A 864 -31.51 23.56 -2.87
N ASP A 865 -31.52 22.27 -3.19
CA ASP A 865 -31.98 21.23 -2.27
C ASP A 865 -31.14 21.20 -0.98
N PHE A 866 -29.82 21.16 -1.14
CA PHE A 866 -28.85 21.26 -0.03
C PHE A 866 -28.76 22.65 0.62
N LYS A 867 -29.41 23.67 0.04
CA LYS A 867 -29.44 25.05 0.54
C LYS A 867 -28.04 25.68 0.64
N ILE A 868 -27.22 25.46 -0.39
CA ILE A 868 -25.85 26.00 -0.47
C ILE A 868 -25.65 27.01 -1.62
N ASP A 869 -26.69 27.27 -2.41
CA ASP A 869 -26.65 28.24 -3.51
C ASP A 869 -26.59 29.71 -3.03
N ALA A 870 -26.40 30.64 -3.98
CA ALA A 870 -26.27 32.08 -3.69
C ALA A 870 -27.48 32.65 -2.92
N ALA A 871 -28.71 32.25 -3.28
CA ALA A 871 -29.91 32.68 -2.58
C ALA A 871 -29.96 32.16 -1.13
N SER A 872 -29.52 30.91 -0.90
CA SER A 872 -29.41 30.34 0.44
C SER A 872 -28.38 31.09 1.27
N MET A 873 -27.25 31.48 0.67
CA MET A 873 -26.25 32.35 1.32
C MET A 873 -26.84 33.71 1.70
N VAL A 874 -27.59 34.37 0.80
CA VAL A 874 -28.28 35.64 1.09
C VAL A 874 -29.23 35.49 2.27
N VAL A 875 -30.09 34.48 2.26
CA VAL A 875 -31.05 34.22 3.36
C VAL A 875 -30.32 33.98 4.68
N ARG A 876 -29.19 33.26 4.66
CA ARG A 876 -28.37 32.99 5.83
C ARG A 876 -27.68 34.26 6.36
N SER A 877 -27.19 35.13 5.48
CA SER A 877 -26.61 36.43 5.82
C SER A 877 -27.64 37.37 6.45
N LEU A 878 -28.86 37.43 5.90
CA LEU A 878 -29.96 38.20 6.48
C LEU A 878 -30.39 37.64 7.83
N GLN A 879 -30.44 36.30 7.97
CA GLN A 879 -30.64 35.66 9.28
C GLN A 879 -29.59 36.12 10.27
N ALA A 880 -28.31 36.07 9.90
CA ALA A 880 -27.20 36.41 10.78
C ALA A 880 -27.28 37.88 11.24
N LEU A 881 -27.58 38.80 10.32
CA LEU A 881 -27.80 40.21 10.64
C LEU A 881 -29.02 40.44 11.56
N ALA A 882 -30.09 39.68 11.36
CA ALA A 882 -31.27 39.75 12.21
C ALA A 882 -30.99 39.23 13.62
N ASP A 883 -30.19 38.16 13.74
CA ASP A 883 -29.74 37.61 15.02
C ASP A 883 -28.82 38.60 15.79
N GLU A 884 -28.11 39.48 15.08
CA GLU A 884 -27.37 40.61 15.65
C GLU A 884 -28.22 41.88 15.87
N GLY A 885 -29.51 41.85 15.54
CA GLY A 885 -30.42 42.99 15.67
C GLY A 885 -30.14 44.14 14.70
N LYS A 886 -29.43 43.90 13.59
CA LYS A 886 -29.11 44.91 12.55
C LYS A 886 -30.25 45.13 11.56
N ILE A 887 -31.10 44.14 11.39
CA ILE A 887 -32.31 44.19 10.55
C ILE A 887 -33.47 43.46 11.23
N ASP A 888 -34.70 43.68 10.76
CA ASP A 888 -35.88 42.99 11.29
C ASP A 888 -35.94 41.52 10.82
N ARG A 889 -36.36 40.61 11.70
CA ARG A 889 -36.45 39.17 11.40
C ARG A 889 -37.42 38.86 10.25
N SER A 890 -38.43 39.70 10.01
CA SER A 890 -39.38 39.55 8.90
C SER A 890 -38.72 39.64 7.52
N VAL A 891 -37.60 40.35 7.40
CA VAL A 891 -36.79 40.44 6.17
C VAL A 891 -36.28 39.05 5.73
N VAL A 892 -35.97 38.18 6.69
CA VAL A 892 -35.54 36.79 6.39
C VAL A 892 -36.67 36.01 5.74
N LYS A 893 -37.91 36.17 6.22
CA LYS A 893 -39.08 35.53 5.62
C LYS A 893 -39.37 36.08 4.23
N GLU A 894 -39.25 37.39 4.05
CA GLU A 894 -39.37 38.06 2.75
C GLU A 894 -38.35 37.50 1.75
N ALA A 895 -37.10 37.31 2.16
CA ALA A 895 -36.06 36.73 1.30
C ALA A 895 -36.35 35.27 0.92
N ILE A 896 -36.81 34.45 1.88
CA ILE A 896 -37.21 33.05 1.61
C ILE A 896 -38.31 32.99 0.55
N ASP A 897 -39.29 33.90 0.63
CA ASP A 897 -40.40 33.95 -0.30
C ASP A 897 -39.98 34.54 -1.65
N ARG A 898 -39.18 35.62 -1.66
CA ARG A 898 -38.67 36.27 -2.87
C ARG A 898 -37.87 35.31 -3.74
N TYR A 899 -37.02 34.49 -3.13
CA TYR A 899 -36.18 33.53 -3.84
C TYR A 899 -36.79 32.15 -3.97
N ASP A 900 -37.98 31.91 -3.41
CA ASP A 900 -38.67 30.62 -3.40
C ASP A 900 -37.76 29.45 -2.93
N LEU A 901 -37.22 29.58 -1.72
CA LEU A 901 -36.12 28.73 -1.21
C LEU A 901 -36.49 27.22 -1.09
N PHE A 902 -37.77 26.90 -1.03
CA PHE A 902 -38.26 25.51 -0.97
C PHE A 902 -38.48 24.88 -2.35
N ASN A 903 -38.49 25.67 -3.42
CA ASN A 903 -38.71 25.20 -4.77
C ASN A 903 -37.37 25.03 -5.51
N VAL A 904 -36.93 23.79 -5.67
CA VAL A 904 -35.70 23.47 -6.43
C VAL A 904 -35.75 23.93 -7.89
N ARG A 905 -36.95 24.16 -8.45
CA ARG A 905 -37.13 24.66 -9.83
C ARG A 905 -36.98 26.18 -9.96
N ALA A 906 -37.00 26.91 -8.84
CA ALA A 906 -36.76 28.35 -8.82
C ALA A 906 -35.26 28.69 -8.84
N ALA A 907 -34.39 27.70 -8.70
CA ALA A 907 -32.96 27.88 -8.87
C ALA A 907 -32.65 28.18 -10.34
N GLU A 908 -32.24 29.42 -10.63
CA GLU A 908 -31.82 29.79 -11.97
C GLU A 908 -30.49 29.11 -12.34
N PRO A 909 -30.30 28.71 -13.60
CA PRO A 909 -28.96 28.38 -14.08
C PRO A 909 -28.10 29.63 -13.94
N SER A 910 -26.89 29.52 -13.37
CA SER A 910 -25.98 30.64 -13.11
C SER A 910 -25.91 31.59 -14.32
N THR A 911 -26.56 32.74 -14.21
CA THR A 911 -26.71 33.73 -15.27
C THR A 911 -25.43 34.54 -15.39
N GLU A 912 -24.53 34.06 -16.24
CA GLU A 912 -23.54 34.91 -16.93
C GLU A 912 -23.66 34.60 -18.43
N GLU A 913 -24.76 35.05 -19.02
CA GLU A 913 -24.90 35.31 -20.46
C GLU A 913 -24.76 36.81 -20.67
N GLU A 914 -23.53 37.34 -20.69
CA GLU A 914 -23.15 38.56 -21.42
C GLU A 914 -21.74 38.41 -22.03
#